data_AF-A0A922XAF0-F1
#
_entry.id   AF-A0A922XAF0-F1
#
_cell.length_a   1.000
_cell.length_b   1.000
_cell.length_c   1.000
_cell.angle_alpha   90.00
_cell.angle_beta   90.00
_cell.angle_gamma   90.00
#
_symmetry.space_group_name_H-M   'P 1'
#
loop_
_entity.id
_entity.type
_entity.pdbx_description
1 polymer ?
#
loop_
_entity_poly.entity_id
_entity_poly.type
_entity_poly.pdbx_seq_one_letter_code
_entity_poly.pdbx_strand_id
1 'polypeptide(L)'
;MTCLRLLRNGILLTAACWGLSGPNVRLAEAQQELLPDIVPWVRDYASYLVNWDISAGRIRFQTMFANIGDGLFQIRTQSAGSGTPTIPLWQRVFKGVDNGPLYTDYTIGSTLNFHQLHGHIHFDDFSEFQLLEAIISPEGVVTVGDLVANEVKTSYRITDSAPIPDSQYAGKISYPSSNTGLFQNISAGYGDVYSHGTEGQSISLAGVPVGPSYWLRQIVDPTNVLREKDETNNSIEILIDLNDVGQAVRHLNGTLVKPGDVAPPKPGDLTGNRIIDINDWLAFKAAAAASLTGVNDQVAMSLGDLDLDRTHSLSDLLLFRKYFDGANGAGAFASLGQVPEPSTLLLCGGALGFFALRRRLLRSGRDGGRHSLAAGLTIVICLACGEQADARIPLYVQNFDSLTLGPNVDETAPVDSTAWTQTPPAGWSVDDSGVPYVNDPSRGVAEWEGWSFAQKTWWSAAAEDQGRSQFTLGQGNVAVADPDEWDDKGAPIATTPFAGYYNARMSTGAISLAGVAAGAAKLTFSSSWRAECCDEGPENTNNPTASIQASYDGGAFVEVMRWESDEDSAFYKPDATNETVVVNLNNPIGAGNVKLKFGLLNAANDWWWAIDNLEVFTPTVLEVDTQTGLMTIVGGNDLTGYEIKSPSGSLNTAGWLAGNFDAQNLGTTVRTRGDFNGDSSVTSADLPVWNSAYGVGPEGDANSDGQTDGADLLIWQREFGNTIEPGESWETVFSGNKQLAEFFLKGDSSFASKSIGLGYNTTLDAHDLSFSYTSADGLQLTGIVRYLPTPPAVSASNMVPEPALLPMSLAAVCGLARRRQQVSCRRLV
;
A
#
# COMPACT_ATOMS: atom_id res chain seq x y z
N MET A 1 -0.81 73.66 66.98
CA MET A 1 0.38 72.92 67.44
C MET A 1 0.22 71.46 67.02
N THR A 2 1.03 70.86 66.16
CA THR A 2 1.99 71.39 65.18
C THR A 2 2.09 70.30 64.12
N CYS A 3 1.30 70.48 63.06
CA CYS A 3 1.40 69.72 61.82
C CYS A 3 2.24 70.57 60.85
N LEU A 4 2.90 69.93 59.89
CA LEU A 4 3.86 70.50 58.93
C LEU A 4 5.23 70.90 59.50
N ARG A 5 6.22 70.02 59.29
CA ARG A 5 7.45 70.32 58.54
C ARG A 5 8.36 69.08 58.42
N LEU A 6 8.41 68.54 57.20
CA LEU A 6 9.64 68.24 56.46
C LEU A 6 10.46 67.03 56.99
N LEU A 7 10.34 65.82 56.47
CA LEU A 7 10.29 65.44 55.03
C LEU A 7 11.56 65.86 54.27
N ARG A 8 12.75 65.83 54.91
CA ARG A 8 14.01 66.20 54.23
C ARG A 8 15.25 65.33 54.45
N ASN A 9 15.20 64.26 55.25
CA ASN A 9 16.39 63.42 55.52
C ASN A 9 16.26 61.93 55.12
N GLY A 10 15.17 61.52 54.46
CA GLY A 10 14.95 60.11 54.04
C GLY A 10 15.09 59.82 52.54
N ILE A 11 15.41 60.82 51.71
CA ILE A 11 15.39 60.71 50.23
C ILE A 11 16.81 60.68 49.62
N LEU A 12 17.87 60.73 50.43
CA LEU A 12 19.25 60.82 49.92
C LEU A 12 20.05 59.52 49.93
N LEU A 13 19.49 58.37 50.37
CA LEU A 13 20.21 57.08 50.30
C LEU A 13 19.55 55.97 49.46
N THR A 14 18.33 56.15 48.95
CA THR A 14 17.70 55.18 48.02
C THR A 14 17.76 55.60 46.56
N ALA A 15 18.08 56.86 46.25
CA ALA A 15 18.31 57.33 44.88
C ALA A 15 19.73 57.07 44.35
N ALA A 16 20.69 56.71 45.21
CA ALA A 16 22.08 56.48 44.80
C ALA A 16 22.36 55.03 44.29
N CYS A 17 21.50 54.05 44.62
CA CYS A 17 21.66 52.67 44.13
C CYS A 17 20.84 52.35 42.86
N TRP A 18 19.88 53.20 42.46
CA TRP A 18 19.15 53.04 41.19
C TRP A 18 19.75 53.85 40.03
N GLY A 19 20.67 54.79 40.33
CA GLY A 19 21.36 55.61 39.32
C GLY A 19 22.67 55.03 38.79
N LEU A 20 23.23 53.98 39.41
CA LEU A 20 24.53 53.38 39.03
C LEU A 20 24.40 51.98 38.41
N SER A 21 23.25 51.31 38.57
CA SER A 21 22.93 50.05 37.87
C SER A 21 22.19 50.29 36.55
N GLY A 22 21.31 51.28 36.47
CA GLY A 22 20.56 51.62 35.24
C GLY A 22 21.38 51.92 33.99
N PRO A 23 22.49 52.69 34.04
CA PRO A 23 23.32 52.92 32.87
C PRO A 23 24.13 51.67 32.48
N ASN A 24 24.58 50.88 33.45
CA ASN A 24 25.34 49.64 33.19
C ASN A 24 24.45 48.51 32.65
N VAL A 25 23.20 48.39 33.11
CA VAL A 25 22.22 47.44 32.57
C VAL A 25 21.78 47.86 31.16
N ARG A 26 21.51 49.15 30.91
CA ARG A 26 21.20 49.64 29.55
C ARG A 26 22.38 49.55 28.58
N LEU A 27 23.62 49.71 29.06
CA LEU A 27 24.83 49.47 28.27
C LEU A 27 25.03 47.97 27.99
N ALA A 28 24.72 47.10 28.96
CA ALA A 28 24.78 45.66 28.78
C ALA A 28 23.71 45.15 27.80
N GLU A 29 22.46 45.63 27.92
CA GLU A 29 21.37 45.36 26.95
C GLU A 29 21.73 45.87 25.55
N ALA A 30 22.35 47.06 25.42
CA ALA A 30 22.79 47.60 24.13
C ALA A 30 24.01 46.88 23.52
N GLN A 31 24.70 46.03 24.29
CA GLN A 31 25.86 45.24 23.83
C GLN A 31 25.60 43.73 23.79
N GLN A 32 24.42 43.27 24.22
CA GLN A 32 24.04 41.87 24.18
C GLN A 32 24.03 41.36 22.74
N GLU A 33 24.72 40.26 22.49
CA GLU A 33 24.70 39.58 21.18
C GLU A 33 23.39 38.82 21.00
N LEU A 34 22.74 39.06 19.87
CA LEU A 34 21.59 38.31 19.41
C LEU A 34 22.12 37.15 18.57
N LEU A 35 22.33 36.02 19.22
CA LEU A 35 22.88 34.83 18.58
C LEU A 35 21.78 34.08 17.82
N PRO A 36 22.03 33.65 16.58
CA PRO A 36 21.20 32.65 15.92
C PRO A 36 21.35 31.29 16.62
N ASP A 37 20.45 30.36 16.31
CA ASP A 37 20.46 28.99 16.80
C ASP A 37 19.87 28.12 15.70
N ILE A 38 20.73 27.56 14.85
CA ILE A 38 20.37 26.82 13.65
C ILE A 38 20.30 25.33 13.98
N VAL A 39 19.09 24.80 13.93
CA VAL A 39 18.81 23.40 14.27
C VAL A 39 18.22 22.64 13.09
N PRO A 40 18.47 21.32 13.00
CA PRO A 40 17.59 20.43 12.27
C PRO A 40 16.16 20.52 12.83
N TRP A 41 15.18 20.92 12.01
CA TRP A 41 13.81 21.03 12.47
C TRP A 41 13.02 19.72 12.28
N VAL A 42 13.21 18.77 13.18
CA VAL A 42 12.47 17.50 13.18
C VAL A 42 11.62 17.39 14.45
N ARG A 43 10.31 17.11 14.32
CA ARG A 43 9.36 16.98 15.43
C ARG A 43 8.41 15.82 15.17
N ASP A 44 7.74 15.33 16.23
CA ASP A 44 6.74 14.27 16.10
C ASP A 44 5.63 14.62 15.09
N TYR A 45 5.31 15.92 14.97
CA TYR A 45 4.23 16.47 14.14
C TYR A 45 4.71 17.29 12.92
N ALA A 46 6.02 17.33 12.62
CA ALA A 46 6.56 18.17 11.55
C ALA A 46 7.31 17.33 10.50
N SER A 47 6.98 17.54 9.23
CA SER A 47 7.35 16.67 8.11
C SER A 47 8.74 16.92 7.52
N TYR A 48 9.77 17.07 8.34
CA TYR A 48 11.17 17.19 7.86
C TYR A 48 12.04 16.06 8.40
N LEU A 49 13.04 15.66 7.61
CA LEU A 49 13.78 14.40 7.75
C LEU A 49 12.85 13.16 7.75
N VAL A 50 11.66 13.29 7.19
CA VAL A 50 10.67 12.21 6.99
C VAL A 50 10.21 12.22 5.54
N ASN A 51 9.45 11.22 5.10
CA ASN A 51 9.04 11.04 3.70
C ASN A 51 10.23 10.91 2.73
N TRP A 52 11.29 10.21 3.14
CA TRP A 52 12.41 9.89 2.25
C TRP A 52 12.05 8.84 1.20
N ASP A 53 12.77 8.85 0.09
CA ASP A 53 12.73 7.80 -0.94
C ASP A 53 14.06 7.06 -1.03
N ILE A 54 14.04 5.88 -1.65
CA ILE A 54 15.25 5.19 -2.07
C ILE A 54 15.23 5.11 -3.60
N SER A 55 16.15 5.81 -4.24
CA SER A 55 16.23 5.89 -5.69
C SER A 55 17.69 5.85 -6.15
N ALA A 56 17.97 5.05 -7.17
CA ALA A 56 19.32 4.84 -7.72
C ALA A 56 20.39 4.46 -6.66
N GLY A 57 20.02 3.66 -5.65
CA GLY A 57 20.94 3.21 -4.61
C GLY A 57 21.34 4.29 -3.59
N ARG A 58 20.54 5.36 -3.47
CA ARG A 58 20.70 6.43 -2.49
C ARG A 58 19.40 6.60 -1.72
N ILE A 59 19.50 6.94 -0.44
CA ILE A 59 18.37 7.48 0.31
C ILE A 59 18.34 9.00 0.08
N ARG A 60 17.18 9.55 -0.31
CA ARG A 60 16.96 11.00 -0.51
C ARG A 60 15.90 11.51 0.45
N PHE A 61 16.08 12.69 1.02
CA PHE A 61 15.19 13.21 2.05
C PHE A 61 15.08 14.73 2.02
N GLN A 62 13.96 15.23 2.53
CA GLN A 62 13.75 16.66 2.73
C GLN A 62 14.21 17.09 4.12
N THR A 63 14.86 18.25 4.23
CA THR A 63 15.31 18.81 5.52
C THR A 63 14.94 20.28 5.68
N MET A 64 14.82 20.72 6.94
CA MET A 64 14.68 22.13 7.28
C MET A 64 15.75 22.54 8.28
N PHE A 65 16.47 23.61 7.94
CA PHE A 65 17.46 24.28 8.77
C PHE A 65 16.81 25.50 9.42
N ALA A 66 16.35 25.36 10.67
CA ALA A 66 15.54 26.39 11.34
C ALA A 66 16.36 27.24 12.28
N ASN A 67 16.16 28.57 12.26
CA ASN A 67 16.74 29.47 13.26
C ASN A 67 15.77 29.70 14.43
N ILE A 68 16.03 29.05 15.56
CA ILE A 68 15.25 29.17 16.80
C ILE A 68 15.84 30.20 17.78
N GLY A 69 16.89 30.90 17.36
CA GLY A 69 17.70 31.79 18.19
C GLY A 69 17.07 33.16 18.41
N ASP A 70 17.85 34.03 19.05
CA ASP A 70 17.43 35.39 19.37
C ASP A 70 17.71 36.37 18.21
N GLY A 71 18.66 36.04 17.34
CA GLY A 71 19.15 36.92 16.27
C GLY A 71 19.11 36.33 14.87
N LEU A 72 19.28 37.20 13.88
CA LEU A 72 19.41 36.82 12.47
C LEU A 72 20.68 35.98 12.24
N PHE A 73 20.52 34.80 11.66
CA PHE A 73 21.66 34.10 11.07
C PHE A 73 22.02 34.83 9.79
N GLN A 74 23.18 35.49 9.73
CA GLN A 74 23.66 36.14 8.51
C GLN A 74 25.08 35.71 8.20
N ILE A 75 25.27 35.08 7.05
CA ILE A 75 26.58 34.83 6.47
C ILE A 75 26.85 35.82 5.36
N ARG A 76 28.10 36.27 5.24
CA ARG A 76 28.45 37.32 4.29
C ARG A 76 29.88 37.22 3.77
N THR A 77 30.07 37.81 2.60
CA THR A 77 31.35 37.98 1.92
C THR A 77 31.54 39.45 1.52
N GLN A 78 32.78 39.89 1.34
CA GLN A 78 33.10 41.27 0.95
C GLN A 78 33.02 41.50 -0.57
N SER A 79 32.98 40.44 -1.38
CA SER A 79 32.88 40.52 -2.84
C SER A 79 32.00 39.40 -3.39
N ALA A 80 31.07 39.73 -4.29
CA ALA A 80 30.37 38.74 -5.10
C ALA A 80 31.32 38.29 -6.24
N GLY A 81 31.51 36.98 -6.42
CA GLY A 81 32.74 36.43 -7.01
C GLY A 81 32.98 36.65 -8.51
N SER A 82 34.17 37.15 -8.84
CA SER A 82 34.86 37.00 -10.12
C SER A 82 35.99 35.95 -10.01
N GLY A 83 35.66 34.65 -10.14
CA GLY A 83 36.53 33.65 -10.81
C GLY A 83 37.66 32.91 -10.07
N THR A 84 37.88 32.99 -8.75
CA THR A 84 38.83 32.08 -8.03
C THR A 84 38.49 32.00 -6.52
N PRO A 85 38.70 30.85 -5.83
CA PRO A 85 38.10 30.54 -4.53
C PRO A 85 38.94 31.08 -3.36
N THR A 86 38.30 31.26 -2.19
CA THR A 86 38.77 31.90 -0.94
C THR A 86 38.56 33.41 -0.84
N ILE A 87 37.29 33.82 -0.78
CA ILE A 87 36.94 35.02 0.00
C ILE A 87 36.62 34.52 1.41
N PRO A 88 37.07 35.18 2.50
CA PRO A 88 36.66 34.75 3.83
C PRO A 88 35.14 34.85 3.96
N LEU A 89 34.52 33.84 4.57
CA LEU A 89 33.13 33.92 4.98
C LEU A 89 33.09 34.48 6.41
N TRP A 90 32.19 35.43 6.64
CA TRP A 90 31.94 35.96 7.98
C TRP A 90 30.51 35.68 8.41
N GLN A 91 30.33 35.31 9.66
CA GLN A 91 29.04 35.38 10.33
C GLN A 91 28.89 36.78 10.93
N ARG A 92 27.78 37.45 10.63
CA ARG A 92 27.41 38.67 11.33
C ARG A 92 26.50 38.33 12.52
N VAL A 93 26.91 38.75 13.71
CA VAL A 93 26.10 38.66 14.93
C VAL A 93 25.68 40.07 15.34
N PHE A 94 24.38 40.33 15.34
CA PHE A 94 23.81 41.62 15.72
C PHE A 94 23.82 41.82 17.24
N LYS A 95 23.76 43.07 17.68
CA LYS A 95 23.76 43.44 19.10
C LYS A 95 22.61 44.36 19.45
N GLY A 96 22.13 44.23 20.68
CA GLY A 96 21.04 45.04 21.21
C GLY A 96 19.74 44.26 21.25
N VAL A 97 18.66 44.89 20.81
CA VAL A 97 17.29 44.32 20.83
C VAL A 97 16.72 44.07 19.44
N ASP A 98 17.47 44.41 18.39
CA ASP A 98 17.08 44.27 16.99
C ASP A 98 18.28 43.91 16.08
N ASN A 99 17.98 43.55 14.83
CA ASN A 99 18.99 43.33 13.77
C ASN A 99 19.48 44.69 13.18
N GLY A 100 19.78 45.64 14.07
CA GLY A 100 20.11 47.03 13.74
C GLY A 100 21.56 47.27 13.32
N PRO A 101 22.09 48.49 13.48
CA PRO A 101 23.42 48.87 12.98
C PRO A 101 24.60 48.35 13.83
N LEU A 102 24.34 47.79 15.01
CA LEU A 102 25.38 47.28 15.91
C LEU A 102 25.57 45.78 15.67
N TYR A 103 26.80 45.38 15.35
CA TYR A 103 27.15 43.98 15.08
C TYR A 103 28.64 43.70 15.32
N THR A 104 29.00 42.43 15.41
CA THR A 104 30.36 41.91 15.21
C THR A 104 30.35 40.94 14.04
N ASP A 105 31.36 41.02 13.16
CA ASP A 105 31.59 40.00 12.13
C ASP A 105 32.65 39.00 12.64
N TYR A 106 32.30 37.71 12.73
CA TYR A 106 33.18 36.60 13.10
C TYR A 106 33.61 35.83 11.85
N THR A 107 34.87 35.43 11.77
CA THR A 107 35.36 34.60 10.66
C THR A 107 34.85 33.18 10.80
N ILE A 108 34.21 32.66 9.75
CA ILE A 108 33.86 31.24 9.60
C ILE A 108 35.04 30.57 8.90
N GLY A 109 35.60 29.52 9.50
CA GLY A 109 36.86 28.89 9.09
C GLY A 109 36.80 27.99 7.85
N SER A 110 35.69 28.01 7.10
CA SER A 110 35.43 27.08 5.99
C SER A 110 36.04 27.52 4.65
N THR A 111 36.32 26.54 3.81
CA THR A 111 36.66 26.75 2.39
C THR A 111 35.39 27.20 1.67
N LEU A 112 35.51 28.13 0.72
CA LEU A 112 34.37 28.75 0.04
C LEU A 112 34.26 28.24 -1.40
N ASN A 113 33.07 27.76 -1.78
CA ASN A 113 32.63 27.66 -3.17
C ASN A 113 31.59 28.75 -3.47
N PHE A 114 32.00 29.84 -4.11
CA PHE A 114 31.02 30.76 -4.72
C PHE A 114 30.52 30.12 -6.01
N HIS A 115 29.25 29.76 -6.08
CA HIS A 115 28.70 29.13 -7.29
C HIS A 115 28.33 30.18 -8.34
N GLN A 116 29.25 30.44 -9.26
CA GLN A 116 29.14 31.51 -10.27
C GLN A 116 27.92 31.39 -11.18
N LEU A 117 27.43 30.18 -11.45
CA LEU A 117 26.24 29.98 -12.28
C LEU A 117 24.94 30.44 -11.57
N HIS A 118 24.92 30.50 -10.24
CA HIS A 118 23.70 30.80 -9.47
C HIS A 118 23.75 32.14 -8.70
N GLY A 119 24.89 32.84 -8.68
CA GLY A 119 24.99 34.22 -8.17
C GLY A 119 24.86 34.38 -6.65
N HIS A 120 25.04 33.31 -5.85
CA HIS A 120 24.87 33.33 -4.39
C HIS A 120 25.94 32.48 -3.66
N ILE A 121 25.93 32.51 -2.32
CA ILE A 121 26.93 31.83 -1.47
C ILE A 121 26.52 30.36 -1.27
N HIS A 122 27.44 29.42 -1.53
CA HIS A 122 27.34 28.04 -1.04
C HIS A 122 28.30 27.90 0.15
N PHE A 123 27.75 27.49 1.30
CA PHE A 123 28.51 27.25 2.52
C PHE A 123 28.90 25.77 2.55
N ASP A 124 30.18 25.49 2.30
CA ASP A 124 30.73 24.14 2.44
C ASP A 124 30.64 23.67 3.90
N ASP A 125 30.48 22.36 4.10
CA ASP A 125 30.33 21.73 5.41
C ASP A 125 29.16 22.30 6.25
N PHE A 126 28.07 22.75 5.59
CA PHE A 126 26.91 23.32 6.26
C PHE A 126 26.13 22.28 7.07
N SER A 127 26.02 21.06 6.55
CA SER A 127 25.35 19.96 7.23
C SER A 127 26.02 18.63 6.91
N GLU A 128 25.94 17.68 7.82
CA GLU A 128 26.32 16.29 7.59
C GLU A 128 25.11 15.39 7.82
N PHE A 129 24.89 14.48 6.90
CA PHE A 129 23.92 13.40 7.04
C PHE A 129 24.65 12.11 7.30
N GLN A 130 24.21 11.36 8.31
CA GLN A 130 24.82 10.11 8.73
C GLN A 130 23.78 9.01 8.79
N LEU A 131 24.20 7.82 8.39
CA LEU A 131 23.50 6.57 8.64
C LEU A 131 24.33 5.79 9.66
N LEU A 132 23.75 5.50 10.82
CA LEU A 132 24.39 4.73 11.88
C LEU A 132 23.63 3.42 12.14
N GLU A 133 24.32 2.38 12.57
CA GLU A 133 23.69 1.11 12.94
C GLU A 133 22.68 1.32 14.07
N ALA A 134 21.51 0.70 13.96
CA ALA A 134 20.58 0.58 15.08
C ALA A 134 20.87 -0.73 15.83
N ILE A 135 21.55 -0.65 16.97
CA ILE A 135 21.84 -1.83 17.80
C ILE A 135 20.64 -2.08 18.71
N ILE A 136 20.04 -3.26 18.59
CA ILE A 136 18.89 -3.65 19.37
C ILE A 136 19.30 -4.71 20.39
N SER A 137 19.07 -4.45 21.68
CA SER A 137 19.30 -5.42 22.75
C SER A 137 18.25 -6.55 22.73
N PRO A 138 18.49 -7.68 23.40
CA PRO A 138 17.49 -8.75 23.55
C PRO A 138 16.19 -8.29 24.25
N GLU A 139 16.29 -7.32 25.16
CA GLU A 139 15.15 -6.66 25.83
C GLU A 139 14.47 -5.61 24.94
N GLY A 140 15.05 -5.37 23.77
CA GLY A 140 14.48 -4.54 22.74
C GLY A 140 14.85 -3.07 22.77
N VAL A 141 15.79 -2.71 23.65
CA VAL A 141 16.32 -1.35 23.75
C VAL A 141 17.15 -1.06 22.51
N VAL A 142 16.81 0.00 21.78
CA VAL A 142 17.55 0.42 20.59
C VAL A 142 18.58 1.49 20.95
N THR A 143 19.83 1.28 20.57
CA THR A 143 20.94 2.22 20.79
C THR A 143 21.62 2.56 19.47
N VAL A 144 22.35 3.68 19.45
CA VAL A 144 23.15 4.08 18.30
C VAL A 144 24.44 3.26 18.26
N GLY A 145 24.73 2.65 17.11
CA GLY A 145 25.95 1.90 16.83
C GLY A 145 26.92 2.65 15.92
N ASP A 146 27.68 1.90 15.13
CA ASP A 146 28.74 2.44 14.29
C ASP A 146 28.19 3.25 13.11
N LEU A 147 28.96 4.23 12.64
CA LEU A 147 28.66 4.96 11.41
C LEU A 147 28.87 4.04 10.20
N VAL A 148 27.84 3.86 9.37
CA VAL A 148 27.91 2.98 8.18
C VAL A 148 27.94 3.73 6.86
N ALA A 149 27.38 4.94 6.81
CA ALA A 149 27.49 5.84 5.67
C ALA A 149 27.31 7.29 6.11
N ASN A 150 27.88 8.23 5.38
CA ASN A 150 27.63 9.65 5.58
C ASN A 150 27.77 10.44 4.27
N GLU A 151 27.23 11.64 4.27
CA GLU A 151 27.40 12.63 3.21
C GLU A 151 27.53 14.01 3.86
N VAL A 152 28.57 14.76 3.48
CA VAL A 152 28.72 16.16 3.91
C VAL A 152 28.12 17.05 2.83
N LYS A 153 27.15 17.86 3.23
CA LYS A 153 26.38 18.72 2.35
C LYS A 153 26.90 20.14 2.37
N THR A 154 27.34 20.61 1.21
CA THR A 154 27.43 22.03 0.88
C THR A 154 26.02 22.64 0.75
N SER A 155 25.81 23.82 1.33
CA SER A 155 24.55 24.55 1.21
C SER A 155 24.29 24.98 -0.24
N TYR A 156 23.03 25.18 -0.58
CA TYR A 156 22.62 25.96 -1.74
C TYR A 156 22.43 27.43 -1.31
N ARG A 157 21.55 28.20 -1.98
CA ARG A 157 21.14 29.53 -1.53
C ARG A 157 20.48 29.43 -0.17
N ILE A 158 21.09 30.03 0.84
CA ILE A 158 20.48 30.10 2.16
C ILE A 158 19.43 31.20 2.19
N THR A 159 18.20 30.91 2.61
CA THR A 159 17.12 31.91 2.72
C THR A 159 15.99 31.48 3.68
N ASP A 160 15.13 32.43 4.05
CA ASP A 160 13.84 32.17 4.69
C ASP A 160 12.88 31.48 3.71
N SER A 161 12.99 30.16 3.58
CA SER A 161 12.14 29.37 2.68
C SER A 161 10.76 29.11 3.28
N ALA A 162 10.66 28.92 4.60
CA ALA A 162 9.40 28.73 5.30
C ALA A 162 9.44 29.27 6.74
N PRO A 163 8.30 29.74 7.31
CA PRO A 163 8.19 29.95 8.74
C PRO A 163 8.28 28.61 9.50
N ILE A 164 8.81 28.63 10.72
CA ILE A 164 8.81 27.44 11.58
C ILE A 164 7.35 27.07 11.92
N PRO A 165 6.92 25.82 11.72
CA PRO A 165 5.56 25.37 11.99
C PRO A 165 5.34 25.13 13.50
N ASP A 166 5.50 26.20 14.30
CA ASP A 166 5.24 26.21 15.74
C ASP A 166 4.71 27.58 16.15
N SER A 167 3.58 27.57 16.87
CA SER A 167 2.90 28.76 17.38
C SER A 167 3.80 29.71 18.15
N GLN A 168 4.88 29.23 18.78
CA GLN A 168 5.82 30.07 19.53
C GLN A 168 6.59 31.05 18.64
N TYR A 169 6.73 30.75 17.35
CA TYR A 169 7.41 31.59 16.36
C TYR A 169 6.43 32.35 15.44
N ALA A 170 5.13 32.24 15.69
CA ALA A 170 4.12 32.94 14.91
C ALA A 170 4.35 34.47 14.94
N GLY A 171 4.28 35.11 13.79
CA GLY A 171 4.41 36.57 13.66
C GLY A 171 5.85 37.11 13.74
N LYS A 172 6.87 36.24 13.73
CA LYS A 172 8.27 36.67 13.58
C LYS A 172 8.50 37.30 12.20
N ILE A 173 9.42 38.27 12.16
CA ILE A 173 9.72 39.05 10.96
C ILE A 173 10.73 38.29 10.08
N SER A 174 10.42 38.13 8.80
CA SER A 174 11.36 37.63 7.79
C SER A 174 12.28 38.73 7.27
N TYR A 175 13.55 38.40 7.13
CA TYR A 175 14.64 39.20 6.57
C TYR A 175 15.32 38.38 5.46
N PRO A 176 14.67 38.19 4.29
CA PRO A 176 15.14 37.28 3.27
C PRO A 176 16.50 37.67 2.70
N SER A 177 17.21 36.68 2.15
CA SER A 177 18.53 36.87 1.55
C SER A 177 18.51 37.81 0.35
N SER A 178 19.60 38.56 0.17
CA SER A 178 19.78 39.46 -0.97
C SER A 178 20.25 38.72 -2.22
N ASN A 179 19.79 39.13 -3.40
CA ASN A 179 20.27 38.60 -4.69
C ASN A 179 21.63 39.18 -5.13
N THR A 180 22.28 39.97 -4.27
CA THR A 180 23.59 40.58 -4.56
C THR A 180 24.77 39.60 -4.41
N GLY A 181 24.54 38.40 -3.87
CA GLY A 181 25.60 37.41 -3.58
C GLY A 181 26.55 37.82 -2.45
N LEU A 182 26.24 38.90 -1.71
CA LEU A 182 27.10 39.45 -0.64
C LEU A 182 26.74 38.93 0.74
N PHE A 183 25.47 38.58 0.97
CA PHE A 183 25.03 38.00 2.24
C PHE A 183 23.78 37.14 2.04
N GLN A 184 23.61 36.18 2.94
CA GLN A 184 22.45 35.30 3.05
C GLN A 184 22.00 35.21 4.51
N ASN A 185 20.71 34.99 4.70
CA ASN A 185 20.03 35.09 5.98
C ASN A 185 19.13 33.88 6.26
N ILE A 186 19.01 33.53 7.55
CA ILE A 186 17.85 32.82 8.11
C ILE A 186 17.36 33.59 9.34
N SER A 187 16.13 34.06 9.29
CA SER A 187 15.49 34.86 10.33
C SER A 187 15.07 34.01 11.52
N ALA A 188 15.14 34.57 12.73
CA ALA A 188 14.60 33.92 13.92
C ALA A 188 13.10 33.61 13.72
N GLY A 189 12.71 32.34 13.85
CA GLY A 189 11.35 31.87 13.57
C GLY A 189 11.10 31.40 12.13
N TYR A 190 12.14 31.38 11.30
CA TYR A 190 12.11 30.86 9.93
C TYR A 190 13.16 29.75 9.78
N GLY A 191 13.02 28.98 8.72
CA GLY A 191 14.05 28.05 8.31
C GLY A 191 14.16 27.95 6.80
N ASP A 192 15.21 27.27 6.39
CA ASP A 192 15.52 27.01 5.01
C ASP A 192 15.21 25.54 4.68
N VAL A 193 14.37 25.31 3.69
CA VAL A 193 13.84 23.99 3.35
C VAL A 193 14.52 23.50 2.08
N TYR A 194 15.10 22.31 2.14
CA TYR A 194 15.75 21.67 1.00
C TYR A 194 14.98 20.39 0.68
N SER A 195 14.43 20.32 -0.53
CA SER A 195 13.71 19.14 -1.02
C SER A 195 14.69 17.99 -1.32
N HIS A 196 14.15 16.77 -1.34
CA HIS A 196 14.90 15.54 -1.65
C HIS A 196 15.62 15.56 -3.03
N GLY A 197 15.15 16.39 -3.99
CA GLY A 197 15.80 16.60 -5.28
C GLY A 197 16.99 17.57 -5.26
N THR A 198 17.20 18.31 -4.16
CA THR A 198 18.31 19.28 -4.07
C THR A 198 19.66 18.55 -4.04
N GLU A 199 20.65 19.05 -4.78
CA GLU A 199 21.99 18.46 -4.83
C GLU A 199 22.55 18.20 -3.42
N GLY A 200 23.03 16.99 -3.16
CA GLY A 200 23.56 16.58 -1.86
C GLY A 200 22.52 16.24 -0.79
N GLN A 201 21.19 16.33 -1.04
CA GLN A 201 20.13 15.84 -0.12
C GLN A 201 19.98 14.32 -0.17
N SER A 202 21.09 13.60 0.01
CA SER A 202 21.09 12.14 -0.07
C SER A 202 22.29 11.50 0.59
N ILE A 203 22.16 10.25 1.03
CA ILE A 203 23.29 9.40 1.44
C ILE A 203 23.40 8.22 0.47
N SER A 204 24.62 7.91 0.04
CA SER A 204 24.88 6.69 -0.74
C SER A 204 24.65 5.44 0.11
N LEU A 205 23.87 4.48 -0.39
CA LEU A 205 23.70 3.18 0.27
C LEU A 205 24.73 2.13 -0.19
N ALA A 206 25.68 2.53 -1.05
CA ALA A 206 26.73 1.64 -1.52
C ALA A 206 27.61 1.14 -0.36
N GLY A 207 27.57 -0.17 -0.10
CA GLY A 207 28.37 -0.79 0.97
C GLY A 207 27.76 -0.71 2.36
N VAL A 208 26.56 -0.13 2.52
CA VAL A 208 25.78 -0.22 3.76
C VAL A 208 25.46 -1.70 4.01
N PRO A 209 25.85 -2.29 5.16
CA PRO A 209 25.55 -3.69 5.49
C PRO A 209 24.05 -3.94 5.42
N VAL A 210 23.61 -5.10 4.91
CA VAL A 210 22.18 -5.41 4.81
C VAL A 210 21.57 -5.55 6.22
N GLY A 211 20.59 -4.69 6.52
CA GLY A 211 19.78 -4.71 7.72
C GLY A 211 18.53 -3.85 7.53
N PRO A 212 17.45 -4.06 8.29
CA PRO A 212 16.24 -3.25 8.16
C PRO A 212 16.45 -1.86 8.80
N SER A 213 16.99 -1.78 10.01
CA SER A 213 16.91 -0.56 10.83
C SER A 213 18.22 0.19 10.98
N TYR A 214 18.17 1.52 10.87
CA TYR A 214 19.29 2.43 11.05
C TYR A 214 18.85 3.71 11.74
N TRP A 215 19.81 4.44 12.31
CA TRP A 215 19.61 5.84 12.70
C TRP A 215 19.98 6.74 11.53
N LEU A 216 19.02 7.51 11.03
CA LEU A 216 19.27 8.61 10.12
C LEU A 216 19.50 9.87 10.95
N ARG A 217 20.72 10.38 10.95
CA ARG A 217 21.11 11.58 11.69
C ARG A 217 21.39 12.73 10.74
N GLN A 218 20.88 13.90 11.11
CA GLN A 218 21.28 15.18 10.54
C GLN A 218 22.07 15.97 11.58
N ILE A 219 23.18 16.56 11.15
CA ILE A 219 24.00 17.49 11.95
C ILE A 219 24.10 18.79 11.16
N VAL A 220 23.78 19.92 11.77
CA VAL A 220 24.03 21.27 11.22
C VAL A 220 25.27 21.85 11.84
N ASP A 221 26.07 22.57 11.05
CA ASP A 221 27.39 23.04 11.47
C ASP A 221 28.27 21.93 12.09
N PRO A 222 28.50 20.81 11.37
CA PRO A 222 29.26 19.67 11.89
C PRO A 222 30.70 20.02 12.30
N THR A 223 31.24 21.15 11.82
CA THR A 223 32.59 21.62 12.16
C THR A 223 32.62 22.65 13.28
N ASN A 224 31.45 23.05 13.82
CA ASN A 224 31.29 24.02 14.90
C ASN A 224 32.03 25.35 14.59
N VAL A 225 31.71 25.92 13.43
CA VAL A 225 32.29 27.18 12.93
C VAL A 225 31.31 28.35 12.99
N LEU A 226 30.02 28.08 13.15
CA LEU A 226 29.01 29.08 13.46
C LEU A 226 29.07 29.42 14.94
N ARG A 227 28.61 30.62 15.26
CA ARG A 227 28.49 31.10 16.63
C ARG A 227 27.02 31.12 16.98
N GLU A 228 26.62 30.13 17.74
CA GLU A 228 25.22 29.84 18.00
C GLU A 228 24.88 30.10 19.47
N LYS A 229 23.58 30.23 19.75
CA LYS A 229 23.07 30.41 21.11
C LYS A 229 23.25 29.13 21.93
N ASP A 230 23.04 27.99 21.29
CA ASP A 230 23.18 26.65 21.85
C ASP A 230 23.91 25.80 20.81
N GLU A 231 25.04 25.20 21.21
CA GLU A 231 25.86 24.35 20.34
C GLU A 231 25.55 22.85 20.55
N THR A 232 24.54 22.54 21.38
CA THR A 232 24.22 21.17 21.81
C THR A 232 23.00 20.58 21.14
N ASN A 233 22.29 21.36 20.34
CA ASN A 233 21.04 21.00 19.66
C ASN A 233 21.18 20.91 18.12
N ASN A 234 22.42 21.04 17.61
CA ASN A 234 22.78 20.98 16.20
C ASN A 234 22.55 19.62 15.54
N SER A 235 22.22 18.57 16.29
CA SER A 235 22.02 17.22 15.76
C SER A 235 20.71 16.60 16.20
N ILE A 236 20.09 15.85 15.29
CA ILE A 236 18.97 14.97 15.60
C ILE A 236 19.13 13.65 14.84
N GLU A 237 18.69 12.56 15.46
CA GLU A 237 18.53 11.28 14.77
C GLU A 237 17.10 10.78 14.89
N ILE A 238 16.68 10.06 13.85
CA ILE A 238 15.43 9.30 13.83
C ILE A 238 15.74 7.84 13.49
N LEU A 239 14.96 6.94 14.08
CA LEU A 239 15.03 5.52 13.73
C LEU A 239 14.25 5.31 12.43
N ILE A 240 14.88 4.65 11.47
CA ILE A 240 14.29 4.35 10.15
C ILE A 240 14.37 2.85 9.86
N ASP A 241 13.45 2.33 9.04
CA ASP A 241 13.56 1.02 8.41
C ASP A 241 13.70 1.19 6.89
N LEU A 242 14.76 0.68 6.28
CA LEU A 242 14.98 0.80 4.83
C LEU A 242 13.98 -0.04 4.01
N ASN A 243 13.22 -0.95 4.64
CA ASN A 243 12.11 -1.66 3.99
C ASN A 243 10.78 -0.91 4.11
N ASP A 244 10.68 0.08 5.02
CA ASP A 244 9.49 0.92 5.22
C ASP A 244 9.84 2.37 4.84
N VAL A 245 10.00 2.58 3.54
CA VAL A 245 10.50 3.83 2.96
C VAL A 245 9.51 4.97 3.23
N GLY A 246 10.05 6.12 3.63
CA GLY A 246 9.26 7.33 3.89
C GLY A 246 8.79 7.49 5.33
N GLN A 247 8.86 6.45 6.17
CA GLN A 247 8.32 6.49 7.53
C GLN A 247 9.38 6.28 8.60
N ALA A 248 9.43 7.22 9.55
CA ALA A 248 10.20 7.03 10.79
C ALA A 248 9.52 5.97 11.65
N VAL A 249 10.33 5.11 12.24
CA VAL A 249 9.86 4.17 13.26
C VAL A 249 9.41 4.99 14.47
N ARG A 250 8.14 4.82 14.83
CA ARG A 250 7.46 5.56 15.90
C ARG A 250 6.88 4.60 16.93
N HIS A 251 6.81 5.05 18.17
CA HIS A 251 6.00 4.40 19.20
C HIS A 251 4.52 4.43 18.79
N LEU A 252 3.71 3.51 19.35
CA LEU A 252 2.27 3.41 19.07
C LEU A 252 1.49 4.69 19.39
N ASN A 253 2.02 5.56 20.25
CA ASN A 253 1.45 6.89 20.54
C ASN A 253 1.84 7.98 19.52
N GLY A 254 2.54 7.62 18.44
CA GLY A 254 2.99 8.51 17.37
C GLY A 254 4.32 9.22 17.61
N THR A 255 4.94 9.09 18.79
CA THR A 255 6.21 9.75 19.09
C THR A 255 7.40 9.06 18.43
N LEU A 256 8.41 9.83 18.01
CA LEU A 256 9.67 9.30 17.46
C LEU A 256 10.40 8.42 18.49
N VAL A 257 10.95 7.31 18.02
CA VAL A 257 11.82 6.45 18.83
C VAL A 257 13.15 7.15 19.06
N LYS A 258 13.62 7.17 20.31
CA LYS A 258 14.89 7.78 20.73
C LYS A 258 15.91 6.73 21.13
N PRO A 259 17.22 7.02 21.04
CA PRO A 259 18.23 6.14 21.59
C PRO A 259 17.99 5.85 23.08
N GLY A 260 17.94 4.56 23.42
CA GLY A 260 17.62 4.06 24.76
C GLY A 260 16.16 3.68 24.96
N ASP A 261 15.27 3.98 24.01
CA ASP A 261 13.90 3.50 24.04
C ASP A 261 13.82 2.01 23.72
N VAL A 262 12.76 1.35 24.18
CA VAL A 262 12.38 0.03 23.66
C VAL A 262 11.73 0.24 22.31
N ALA A 263 12.32 -0.28 21.23
CA ALA A 263 11.72 -0.17 19.90
C ALA A 263 10.34 -0.85 19.90
N PRO A 264 9.35 -0.28 19.19
CA PRO A 264 8.00 -0.82 19.13
C PRO A 264 8.02 -2.29 18.62
N PRO A 265 7.04 -3.11 19.02
CA PRO A 265 6.88 -4.46 18.47
C PRO A 265 6.78 -4.36 16.95
N LYS A 266 7.51 -5.22 16.23
CA LYS A 266 7.38 -5.29 14.77
C LYS A 266 6.03 -5.94 14.47
N PRO A 267 5.12 -5.29 13.72
CA PRO A 267 3.90 -5.96 13.28
C PRO A 267 4.24 -7.29 12.57
N GLY A 268 3.58 -8.38 12.96
CA GLY A 268 3.86 -9.74 12.48
C GLY A 268 4.87 -10.55 13.30
N ASP A 269 5.60 -9.96 14.25
CA ASP A 269 6.40 -10.70 15.26
C ASP A 269 5.55 -10.93 16.51
N LEU A 270 4.84 -12.05 16.55
CA LEU A 270 3.91 -12.39 17.62
C LEU A 270 4.61 -13.08 18.79
N THR A 271 5.77 -13.69 18.54
CA THR A 271 6.57 -14.34 19.58
C THR A 271 7.41 -13.34 20.38
N GLY A 272 7.56 -12.11 19.89
CA GLY A 272 8.31 -11.03 20.51
C GLY A 272 9.82 -11.25 20.45
N ASN A 273 10.29 -12.12 19.56
CA ASN A 273 11.71 -12.46 19.41
C ASN A 273 12.41 -11.58 18.35
N ARG A 274 11.67 -10.65 17.73
CA ARG A 274 12.09 -9.67 16.71
C ARG A 274 12.43 -10.27 15.34
N ILE A 275 12.08 -11.51 15.12
CA ILE A 275 12.18 -12.22 13.85
C ILE A 275 10.75 -12.57 13.45
N ILE A 276 10.39 -12.34 12.19
CA ILE A 276 9.10 -12.80 11.67
C ILE A 276 9.38 -14.12 10.96
N ASP A 277 9.05 -15.23 11.60
CA ASP A 277 9.27 -16.58 11.10
C ASP A 277 8.06 -17.50 11.32
N ILE A 278 8.23 -18.79 11.03
CA ILE A 278 7.16 -19.78 11.13
C ILE A 278 6.56 -19.88 12.54
N ASN A 279 7.31 -19.56 13.59
CA ASN A 279 6.80 -19.57 14.96
C ASN A 279 5.77 -18.46 15.18
N ASP A 280 5.89 -17.32 14.49
CA ASP A 280 4.88 -16.26 14.55
C ASP A 280 3.60 -16.66 13.83
N TRP A 281 3.70 -17.43 12.74
CA TRP A 281 2.52 -18.03 12.09
C TRP A 281 1.80 -19.01 13.03
N LEU A 282 2.56 -19.86 13.73
CA LEU A 282 2.02 -20.75 14.74
C LEU A 282 1.39 -19.98 15.91
N ALA A 283 2.00 -18.87 16.32
CA ALA A 283 1.46 -17.99 17.36
C ALA A 283 0.15 -17.31 16.90
N PHE A 284 0.10 -16.83 15.65
CA PHE A 284 -1.11 -16.24 15.05
C PHE A 284 -2.28 -17.23 15.10
N LYS A 285 -2.07 -18.46 14.61
CA LYS A 285 -3.09 -19.52 14.66
C LYS A 285 -3.49 -19.88 16.09
N ALA A 286 -2.55 -19.96 17.01
CA ALA A 286 -2.85 -20.27 18.41
C ALA A 286 -3.67 -19.17 19.11
N ALA A 287 -3.51 -17.92 18.69
CA ALA A 287 -4.19 -16.77 19.27
C ALA A 287 -5.53 -16.43 18.58
N ALA A 288 -5.89 -17.12 17.50
CA ALA A 288 -7.14 -16.96 16.75
C ALA A 288 -8.43 -16.92 17.59
N ALA A 289 -8.46 -17.61 18.74
CA ALA A 289 -9.60 -17.65 19.67
C ALA A 289 -9.44 -16.74 20.91
N ALA A 290 -8.36 -15.95 20.97
CA ALA A 290 -8.08 -15.07 22.11
C ALA A 290 -9.08 -13.91 22.19
N SER A 291 -9.38 -13.48 23.41
CA SER A 291 -10.21 -12.30 23.64
C SER A 291 -9.36 -11.03 23.58
N LEU A 292 -9.65 -10.16 22.62
CA LEU A 292 -9.03 -8.83 22.48
C LEU A 292 -9.71 -7.74 23.34
N THR A 293 -10.74 -8.08 24.13
CA THR A 293 -11.44 -7.10 24.95
C THR A 293 -10.57 -6.61 26.10
N GLY A 294 -10.34 -5.30 26.17
CA GLY A 294 -9.69 -4.63 27.31
C GLY A 294 -8.16 -4.82 27.38
N VAL A 295 -7.55 -5.39 26.33
CA VAL A 295 -6.09 -5.43 26.20
C VAL A 295 -5.59 -4.13 25.55
N ASN A 296 -4.33 -3.77 25.81
CA ASN A 296 -3.68 -2.64 25.14
C ASN A 296 -3.17 -3.04 23.74
N ASP A 297 -2.82 -2.06 22.91
CA ASP A 297 -2.40 -2.26 21.51
C ASP A 297 -1.23 -3.25 21.38
N GLN A 298 -0.24 -3.18 22.26
CA GLN A 298 0.91 -4.08 22.24
C GLN A 298 0.51 -5.54 22.46
N VAL A 299 -0.37 -5.79 23.44
CA VAL A 299 -0.88 -7.13 23.71
C VAL A 299 -1.80 -7.58 22.56
N ALA A 300 -2.61 -6.69 22.00
CA ALA A 300 -3.45 -6.98 20.86
C ALA A 300 -2.63 -7.47 19.65
N MET A 301 -1.57 -6.75 19.29
CA MET A 301 -0.66 -7.16 18.21
C MET A 301 0.02 -8.50 18.48
N SER A 302 0.46 -8.75 19.72
CA SER A 302 1.07 -10.05 20.09
C SER A 302 0.09 -11.22 20.01
N LEU A 303 -1.21 -10.94 20.08
CA LEU A 303 -2.27 -11.92 19.87
C LEU A 303 -2.66 -12.02 18.38
N GLY A 304 -2.13 -11.17 17.49
CA GLY A 304 -2.44 -11.18 16.06
C GLY A 304 -3.52 -10.20 15.61
N ASP A 305 -3.83 -9.16 16.41
CA ASP A 305 -4.64 -8.00 15.99
C ASP A 305 -3.69 -6.92 15.44
N LEU A 306 -3.46 -6.96 14.12
CA LEU A 306 -2.41 -6.21 13.43
C LEU A 306 -2.91 -4.87 12.88
N ASP A 307 -4.22 -4.70 12.68
CA ASP A 307 -4.84 -3.40 12.36
C ASP A 307 -5.41 -2.68 13.58
N LEU A 308 -5.35 -3.31 14.76
CA LEU A 308 -5.80 -2.78 16.06
C LEU A 308 -7.31 -2.52 16.14
N ASP A 309 -8.11 -3.17 15.28
CA ASP A 309 -9.58 -3.02 15.27
C ASP A 309 -10.28 -3.83 16.38
N ARG A 310 -9.52 -4.60 17.17
CA ARG A 310 -9.98 -5.49 18.25
C ARG A 310 -10.76 -6.71 17.79
N THR A 311 -10.57 -7.11 16.54
CA THR A 311 -11.14 -8.33 15.98
C THR A 311 -10.14 -9.08 15.12
N HIS A 312 -9.71 -10.26 15.58
CA HIS A 312 -9.02 -11.22 14.72
C HIS A 312 -9.87 -11.50 13.48
N SER A 313 -9.30 -11.25 12.31
CA SER A 313 -10.04 -11.28 11.05
C SER A 313 -9.17 -11.70 9.88
N LEU A 314 -9.80 -11.83 8.72
CA LEU A 314 -9.10 -12.00 7.46
C LEU A 314 -8.17 -10.82 7.15
N SER A 315 -8.48 -9.61 7.64
CA SER A 315 -7.65 -8.41 7.49
C SER A 315 -6.30 -8.59 8.19
N ASP A 316 -6.32 -9.08 9.43
CA ASP A 316 -5.09 -9.37 10.19
C ASP A 316 -4.24 -10.42 9.52
N LEU A 317 -4.86 -11.45 8.93
CA LEU A 317 -4.14 -12.49 8.21
C LEU A 317 -3.43 -11.93 6.97
N LEU A 318 -4.08 -11.03 6.22
CA LEU A 318 -3.45 -10.35 5.08
C LEU A 318 -2.29 -9.46 5.53
N LEU A 319 -2.45 -8.74 6.65
CA LEU A 319 -1.36 -7.97 7.25
C LEU A 319 -0.22 -8.88 7.69
N PHE A 320 -0.51 -10.01 8.34
CA PHE A 320 0.50 -10.97 8.76
C PHE A 320 1.29 -11.48 7.55
N ARG A 321 0.59 -11.88 6.47
CA ARG A 321 1.22 -12.29 5.20
C ARG A 321 2.11 -11.17 4.64
N LYS A 322 1.62 -9.93 4.60
CA LYS A 322 2.39 -8.77 4.13
C LYS A 322 3.69 -8.60 4.93
N TYR A 323 3.61 -8.65 6.26
CA TYR A 323 4.78 -8.51 7.12
C TYR A 323 5.74 -9.70 7.01
N PHE A 324 5.21 -10.91 6.87
CA PHE A 324 6.02 -12.12 6.68
C PHE A 324 6.78 -12.10 5.35
N ASP A 325 6.10 -11.81 4.25
CA ASP A 325 6.72 -11.67 2.92
C ASP A 325 7.71 -10.49 2.90
N GLY A 326 7.38 -9.37 3.56
CA GLY A 326 8.30 -8.25 3.71
C GLY A 326 9.59 -8.62 4.45
N ALA A 327 9.51 -9.49 5.47
CA ALA A 327 10.68 -9.93 6.24
C ALA A 327 11.50 -11.04 5.58
N ASN A 328 10.85 -11.92 4.80
CA ASN A 328 11.47 -13.15 4.28
C ASN A 328 11.63 -13.15 2.73
N GLY A 329 11.15 -12.13 2.05
CA GLY A 329 11.12 -12.00 0.59
C GLY A 329 9.72 -12.24 0.00
N ALA A 330 9.46 -11.64 -1.16
CA ALA A 330 8.17 -11.75 -1.83
C ALA A 330 7.79 -13.23 -2.07
N GLY A 331 6.60 -13.63 -1.60
CA GLY A 331 6.10 -15.00 -1.70
C GLY A 331 6.68 -15.99 -0.69
N ALA A 332 7.45 -15.53 0.30
CA ALA A 332 8.03 -16.38 1.34
C ALA A 332 6.97 -17.06 2.22
N PHE A 333 5.89 -16.36 2.57
CA PHE A 333 4.76 -16.91 3.32
C PHE A 333 4.07 -18.05 2.54
N ALA A 334 3.93 -17.89 1.22
CA ALA A 334 3.45 -18.94 0.33
C ALA A 334 4.43 -20.13 0.21
N SER A 335 5.71 -19.95 0.58
CA SER A 335 6.77 -20.96 0.50
C SER A 335 7.06 -21.72 1.80
N LEU A 336 6.27 -21.50 2.86
CA LEU A 336 6.44 -22.13 4.17
C LEU A 336 6.53 -23.68 4.13
N GLY A 337 6.05 -24.32 3.06
CA GLY A 337 6.18 -25.76 2.78
C GLY A 337 7.56 -26.27 2.30
N GLN A 338 8.66 -25.51 2.44
CA GLN A 338 10.03 -26.01 2.21
C GLN A 338 10.76 -26.43 3.49
N VAL A 339 10.10 -26.34 4.65
CA VAL A 339 10.69 -26.65 5.96
C VAL A 339 10.24 -28.06 6.38
N PRO A 340 11.14 -29.06 6.45
CA PRO A 340 10.78 -30.37 6.98
C PRO A 340 10.29 -30.23 8.41
N GLU A 341 9.18 -30.90 8.73
CA GLU A 341 8.59 -30.86 10.07
C GLU A 341 9.61 -31.15 11.21
N PRO A 342 9.39 -30.62 12.42
CA PRO A 342 10.27 -30.84 13.59
C PRO A 342 10.35 -32.29 14.08
N SER A 343 9.66 -33.23 13.46
CA SER A 343 9.60 -34.63 13.89
C SER A 343 10.88 -35.42 13.56
N THR A 344 11.78 -34.92 12.71
CA THR A 344 13.09 -35.57 12.42
C THR A 344 14.30 -34.93 13.09
N LEU A 345 14.24 -33.66 13.52
CA LEU A 345 15.38 -32.97 14.15
C LEU A 345 15.51 -33.22 15.66
N LEU A 346 14.43 -33.61 16.34
CA LEU A 346 14.47 -33.93 17.79
C LEU A 346 14.99 -35.34 18.11
N LEU A 347 15.15 -36.23 17.12
CA LEU A 347 15.70 -37.58 17.32
C LEU A 347 17.17 -37.76 16.92
N CYS A 348 17.76 -36.80 16.20
CA CYS A 348 19.18 -36.83 15.81
C CYS A 348 20.09 -35.91 16.64
N GLY A 349 19.54 -35.00 17.45
CA GLY A 349 20.30 -34.14 18.38
C GLY A 349 20.81 -34.84 19.66
N GLY A 350 20.36 -36.07 19.93
CA GLY A 350 20.67 -36.80 21.16
C GLY A 350 21.96 -37.64 21.16
N ALA A 351 22.69 -37.75 20.04
CA ALA A 351 23.77 -38.75 19.91
C ALA A 351 25.12 -38.23 19.35
N LEU A 352 25.36 -36.92 19.30
CA LEU A 352 26.66 -36.37 18.85
C LEU A 352 27.41 -35.54 19.90
N GLY A 353 26.95 -35.54 21.16
CA GLY A 353 27.65 -34.92 22.29
C GLY A 353 28.82 -35.72 22.88
N PHE A 354 29.09 -36.94 22.38
CA PHE A 354 30.14 -37.80 22.91
C PHE A 354 30.90 -38.49 21.78
N PHE A 355 31.77 -37.77 21.06
CA PHE A 355 33.05 -38.30 20.52
C PHE A 355 33.89 -37.20 19.86
N ALA A 356 34.00 -36.03 20.48
CA ALA A 356 35.06 -35.07 20.15
C ALA A 356 36.31 -35.34 21.01
N LEU A 357 36.94 -36.52 20.87
CA LEU A 357 38.33 -36.70 21.30
C LEU A 357 38.99 -37.93 20.66
N ARG A 358 39.46 -37.82 19.40
CA ARG A 358 40.82 -38.23 19.01
C ARG A 358 41.09 -38.07 17.50
N ARG A 359 42.17 -37.31 17.26
CA ARG A 359 43.17 -37.43 16.19
C ARG A 359 42.84 -36.87 14.80
N ARG A 360 43.41 -35.68 14.58
CA ARG A 360 44.29 -35.35 13.44
C ARG A 360 44.93 -36.59 12.80
N LEU A 361 44.88 -36.69 11.47
CA LEU A 361 46.06 -36.63 10.56
C LEU A 361 45.73 -37.04 9.10
N LEU A 362 46.19 -36.19 8.15
CA LEU A 362 46.55 -36.46 6.73
C LEU A 362 45.38 -36.62 5.73
N ARG A 363 45.41 -36.17 4.47
CA ARG A 363 46.35 -35.43 3.62
C ARG A 363 45.64 -35.11 2.29
N SER A 364 45.99 -33.95 1.72
CA SER A 364 45.96 -33.55 0.30
C SER A 364 45.97 -34.67 -0.75
N GLY A 365 45.19 -34.48 -1.84
CA GLY A 365 45.30 -35.22 -3.10
C GLY A 365 44.54 -34.54 -4.25
N ARG A 366 45.21 -34.41 -5.40
CA ARG A 366 44.99 -33.54 -6.57
C ARG A 366 44.21 -34.22 -7.71
N ASP A 367 43.69 -33.38 -8.61
CA ASP A 367 43.52 -33.51 -10.07
C ASP A 367 42.48 -34.47 -10.70
N GLY A 368 41.62 -33.89 -11.55
CA GLY A 368 41.59 -34.21 -12.99
C GLY A 368 40.32 -34.89 -13.55
N GLY A 369 39.69 -34.24 -14.55
CA GLY A 369 38.86 -34.97 -15.53
C GLY A 369 37.73 -34.16 -16.17
N ARG A 370 37.95 -33.66 -17.39
CA ARG A 370 36.95 -33.06 -18.29
C ARG A 370 36.16 -34.15 -19.05
N HIS A 371 34.92 -33.78 -19.42
CA HIS A 371 34.24 -33.99 -20.73
C HIS A 371 32.85 -34.67 -20.71
N SER A 372 31.85 -33.85 -21.08
CA SER A 372 30.80 -34.07 -22.09
C SER A 372 29.68 -35.08 -21.85
N LEU A 373 28.42 -34.61 -21.83
CA LEU A 373 27.41 -34.89 -22.87
C LEU A 373 26.06 -34.22 -22.59
N ALA A 374 25.46 -33.74 -23.67
CA ALA A 374 24.17 -33.06 -23.74
C ALA A 374 22.98 -34.04 -23.76
N ALA A 375 21.85 -33.60 -23.20
CA ALA A 375 20.47 -33.97 -23.55
C ALA A 375 19.58 -32.94 -22.83
N GLY A 376 18.85 -32.03 -23.48
CA GLY A 376 17.76 -32.32 -24.41
C GLY A 376 16.43 -32.11 -23.68
N LEU A 377 16.12 -30.87 -23.27
CA LEU A 377 14.84 -30.52 -22.64
C LEU A 377 13.91 -29.92 -23.70
N THR A 378 13.04 -30.75 -24.25
CA THR A 378 11.93 -30.31 -25.11
C THR A 378 10.80 -29.83 -24.21
N ILE A 379 10.65 -28.51 -24.09
CA ILE A 379 9.48 -27.90 -23.46
C ILE A 379 8.32 -28.01 -24.46
N VAL A 380 7.34 -28.86 -24.16
CA VAL A 380 6.06 -28.87 -24.85
C VAL A 380 5.18 -27.82 -24.19
N ILE A 381 5.05 -26.65 -24.84
CA ILE A 381 4.05 -25.64 -24.49
C ILE A 381 2.72 -26.15 -25.03
N CYS A 382 1.91 -26.78 -24.17
CA CYS A 382 0.50 -26.97 -24.44
C CYS A 382 -0.25 -25.69 -24.06
N LEU A 383 -0.56 -24.87 -25.06
CA LEU A 383 -1.62 -23.85 -24.95
C LEU A 383 -2.96 -24.56 -24.82
N ALA A 384 -3.40 -24.80 -23.59
CA ALA A 384 -4.79 -25.08 -23.29
C ALA A 384 -5.50 -23.74 -23.09
N CYS A 385 -6.21 -23.28 -24.12
CA CYS A 385 -7.26 -22.28 -23.97
C CYS A 385 -8.41 -22.97 -23.24
N GLY A 386 -8.44 -22.84 -21.91
CA GLY A 386 -9.63 -23.05 -21.11
C GLY A 386 -10.37 -21.72 -21.01
N GLU A 387 -11.66 -21.71 -21.34
CA GLU A 387 -12.54 -20.63 -20.89
C GLU A 387 -12.51 -20.61 -19.36
N GLN A 388 -11.90 -19.57 -18.80
CA GLN A 388 -11.83 -19.27 -17.37
C GLN A 388 -13.23 -18.85 -16.87
N ALA A 389 -13.56 -19.22 -15.63
CA ALA A 389 -14.82 -18.86 -14.96
C ALA A 389 -14.53 -18.42 -13.52
N ASP A 390 -15.05 -17.25 -13.13
CA ASP A 390 -14.27 -16.25 -12.37
C ASP A 390 -14.57 -15.95 -10.84
N ALA A 391 -13.72 -15.12 -10.18
CA ALA A 391 -13.49 -14.73 -8.72
C ALA A 391 -14.61 -14.18 -7.88
N ARG A 392 -15.73 -14.02 -8.55
CA ARG A 392 -16.44 -12.77 -8.73
C ARG A 392 -16.71 -12.84 -10.22
N ILE A 393 -17.96 -12.72 -10.61
CA ILE A 393 -18.30 -12.98 -12.01
C ILE A 393 -17.98 -11.68 -12.77
N PRO A 394 -16.91 -11.61 -13.59
CA PRO A 394 -16.57 -10.42 -14.32
C PRO A 394 -17.63 -10.29 -15.39
N LEU A 395 -18.12 -9.07 -15.43
CA LEU A 395 -19.06 -8.59 -16.42
C LEU A 395 -18.28 -7.92 -17.55
N TYR A 396 -17.06 -7.43 -17.26
CA TYR A 396 -16.16 -6.77 -18.19
C TYR A 396 -14.73 -6.71 -17.64
N VAL A 397 -13.73 -6.89 -18.51
CA VAL A 397 -12.30 -6.69 -18.22
C VAL A 397 -11.62 -5.84 -19.29
N GLN A 398 -10.64 -5.01 -18.89
CA GLN A 398 -9.84 -4.19 -19.78
C GLN A 398 -8.47 -3.88 -19.17
N ASN A 399 -7.40 -4.29 -19.86
CA ASN A 399 -6.00 -4.03 -19.48
C ASN A 399 -5.21 -3.26 -20.56
N PHE A 400 -5.89 -2.73 -21.58
CA PHE A 400 -5.35 -1.89 -22.67
C PHE A 400 -4.23 -2.48 -23.55
N ASP A 401 -3.68 -3.64 -23.22
CA ASP A 401 -2.59 -4.32 -23.96
C ASP A 401 -2.94 -4.67 -25.41
N SER A 402 -4.24 -4.81 -25.70
CA SER A 402 -4.71 -5.09 -27.06
C SER A 402 -4.74 -3.87 -27.99
N LEU A 403 -4.51 -2.66 -27.46
CA LEU A 403 -4.49 -1.44 -28.25
C LEU A 403 -3.29 -1.39 -29.18
N THR A 404 -3.53 -0.94 -30.41
CA THR A 404 -2.44 -0.66 -31.36
C THR A 404 -1.88 0.72 -31.10
N LEU A 405 -0.61 0.76 -30.67
CA LEU A 405 0.12 2.00 -30.41
C LEU A 405 0.89 2.49 -31.65
N GLY A 406 1.16 3.79 -31.69
CA GLY A 406 1.92 4.47 -32.71
C GLY A 406 3.17 5.17 -32.16
N PRO A 407 3.92 5.88 -33.03
CA PRO A 407 5.12 6.60 -32.62
C PRO A 407 4.78 7.80 -31.73
N ASN A 408 5.69 8.16 -30.84
CA ASN A 408 5.65 9.45 -30.16
C ASN A 408 5.77 10.62 -31.17
N VAL A 409 5.14 11.75 -30.84
CA VAL A 409 4.93 12.94 -31.67
C VAL A 409 5.71 14.13 -31.12
N ASP A 410 5.37 14.60 -29.91
CA ASP A 410 5.99 15.78 -29.30
C ASP A 410 7.05 15.39 -28.28
N GLU A 411 6.88 14.27 -27.59
CA GLU A 411 7.93 13.69 -26.77
C GLU A 411 9.12 13.33 -27.64
N THR A 412 10.34 13.62 -27.21
CA THR A 412 11.54 13.40 -28.06
C THR A 412 12.52 12.35 -27.53
N ALA A 413 12.37 11.91 -26.28
CA ALA A 413 13.18 10.85 -25.71
C ALA A 413 12.40 10.07 -24.62
N PRO A 414 12.42 8.72 -24.64
CA PRO A 414 12.99 7.88 -25.68
C PRO A 414 12.11 7.87 -26.94
N VAL A 415 12.75 7.86 -28.12
CA VAL A 415 12.03 7.68 -29.39
C VAL A 415 11.57 6.23 -29.50
N ASP A 416 10.26 6.01 -29.63
CA ASP A 416 9.64 4.69 -29.75
C ASP A 416 8.52 4.72 -30.81
N SER A 417 8.55 3.77 -31.74
CA SER A 417 7.54 3.64 -32.80
C SER A 417 6.19 3.07 -32.33
N THR A 418 6.11 2.62 -31.09
CA THR A 418 4.93 2.02 -30.46
C THR A 418 4.63 2.65 -29.10
N ALA A 419 5.01 3.91 -28.89
CA ALA A 419 4.87 4.64 -27.63
C ALA A 419 3.43 4.74 -27.09
N TRP A 420 2.50 5.26 -27.91
CA TRP A 420 1.20 5.72 -27.41
C TRP A 420 0.09 5.71 -28.48
N THR A 421 -1.15 5.91 -28.05
CA THR A 421 -2.30 6.23 -28.91
C THR A 421 -3.36 6.98 -28.11
N GLN A 422 -4.07 7.90 -28.77
CA GLN A 422 -5.29 8.51 -28.23
C GLN A 422 -6.55 7.72 -28.64
N THR A 423 -6.40 6.63 -29.40
CA THR A 423 -7.53 5.79 -29.82
C THR A 423 -7.91 4.84 -28.67
N PRO A 424 -9.09 5.00 -28.04
CA PRO A 424 -9.48 4.17 -26.92
C PRO A 424 -9.95 2.78 -27.38
N PRO A 425 -10.20 1.84 -26.44
CA PRO A 425 -10.78 0.54 -26.77
C PRO A 425 -12.08 0.65 -27.56
N ALA A 426 -12.39 -0.38 -28.35
CA ALA A 426 -13.59 -0.36 -29.19
C ALA A 426 -14.86 -0.06 -28.36
N GLY A 427 -15.64 0.94 -28.79
CA GLY A 427 -16.87 1.37 -28.13
C GLY A 427 -16.68 2.38 -26.99
N TRP A 428 -15.44 2.70 -26.63
CA TRP A 428 -15.12 3.79 -25.71
C TRP A 428 -15.02 5.13 -26.45
N SER A 429 -14.96 6.22 -25.68
CA SER A 429 -14.73 7.57 -26.19
C SER A 429 -13.84 8.36 -25.23
N VAL A 430 -12.92 9.15 -25.76
CA VAL A 430 -12.20 10.20 -25.04
C VAL A 430 -12.91 11.53 -25.31
N ASP A 431 -13.02 12.37 -24.28
CA ASP A 431 -13.54 13.73 -24.31
C ASP A 431 -12.50 14.67 -23.68
N ASP A 432 -11.76 15.32 -24.55
CA ASP A 432 -10.69 16.28 -24.34
C ASP A 432 -11.18 17.74 -24.53
N SER A 433 -12.49 17.95 -24.74
CA SER A 433 -13.04 19.29 -24.99
C SER A 433 -12.89 20.25 -23.81
N GLY A 434 -12.57 19.73 -22.62
CA GLY A 434 -12.24 20.49 -21.42
C GLY A 434 -10.75 20.79 -21.24
N VAL A 435 -9.88 20.31 -22.14
CA VAL A 435 -8.45 20.61 -22.13
C VAL A 435 -8.20 21.95 -22.83
N PRO A 436 -7.52 22.92 -22.19
CA PRO A 436 -7.22 24.21 -22.81
C PRO A 436 -6.43 24.06 -24.11
N TYR A 437 -6.75 24.85 -25.14
CA TYR A 437 -6.04 24.81 -26.43
C TYR A 437 -6.00 23.43 -27.12
N VAL A 438 -6.96 22.54 -26.82
CA VAL A 438 -7.07 21.21 -27.45
C VAL A 438 -6.88 21.28 -28.97
N ASN A 439 -6.06 20.39 -29.53
CA ASN A 439 -5.65 20.29 -30.93
C ASN A 439 -4.82 21.49 -31.46
N ASP A 440 -4.23 22.33 -30.61
CA ASP A 440 -3.27 23.36 -31.03
C ASP A 440 -1.86 22.77 -31.13
N PRO A 441 -1.26 22.66 -32.33
CA PRO A 441 0.04 22.02 -32.49
C PRO A 441 1.20 22.79 -31.83
N SER A 442 0.96 24.01 -31.33
CA SER A 442 1.96 24.83 -30.64
C SER A 442 1.88 24.76 -29.12
N ARG A 443 0.86 24.11 -28.55
CA ARG A 443 0.56 24.11 -27.11
C ARG A 443 -0.02 22.77 -26.68
N GLY A 444 0.40 22.29 -25.51
CA GLY A 444 0.04 20.96 -25.03
C GLY A 444 0.88 19.90 -25.73
N VAL A 445 1.47 18.98 -24.97
CA VAL A 445 2.09 17.78 -25.55
C VAL A 445 0.99 16.88 -26.08
N ALA A 446 1.04 16.53 -27.37
CA ALA A 446 -0.02 15.79 -28.05
C ALA A 446 -0.32 14.43 -27.39
N GLU A 447 0.70 13.77 -26.85
CA GLU A 447 0.61 12.50 -26.13
C GLU A 447 -0.26 12.57 -24.88
N TRP A 448 -0.37 13.73 -24.25
CA TRP A 448 -1.00 13.93 -22.94
C TRP A 448 -2.23 14.86 -23.01
N GLU A 449 -2.66 15.19 -24.23
CA GLU A 449 -3.88 15.95 -24.49
C GLU A 449 -5.13 15.09 -24.19
N GLY A 450 -5.58 15.12 -22.94
CA GLY A 450 -6.67 14.28 -22.46
C GLY A 450 -6.20 12.90 -21.96
N TRP A 451 -7.14 11.95 -21.93
CA TRP A 451 -6.79 10.56 -21.64
C TRP A 451 -6.12 9.90 -22.85
N SER A 452 -4.96 9.31 -22.62
CA SER A 452 -4.16 8.61 -23.62
C SER A 452 -3.81 7.20 -23.16
N PHE A 453 -3.39 6.35 -24.10
CA PHE A 453 -2.98 4.98 -23.81
C PHE A 453 -1.53 4.81 -24.25
N ALA A 454 -0.64 4.45 -23.34
CA ALA A 454 0.79 4.43 -23.58
C ALA A 454 1.46 3.18 -22.99
N GLN A 455 2.58 2.74 -23.57
CA GLN A 455 3.44 1.76 -22.92
C GLN A 455 3.92 2.33 -21.59
N LYS A 456 3.65 1.64 -20.48
CA LYS A 456 3.99 2.14 -19.13
C LYS A 456 5.46 2.50 -19.01
N THR A 457 6.34 1.61 -19.50
CA THR A 457 7.79 1.83 -19.43
C THR A 457 8.26 3.00 -20.28
N TRP A 458 7.57 3.28 -21.39
CA TRP A 458 7.86 4.44 -22.23
C TRP A 458 7.38 5.72 -21.57
N TRP A 459 6.14 5.76 -21.09
CA TRP A 459 5.57 6.89 -20.36
C TRP A 459 6.46 7.30 -19.18
N SER A 460 6.84 6.35 -18.32
CA SER A 460 7.76 6.64 -17.22
C SER A 460 9.10 7.16 -17.70
N ALA A 461 9.63 6.70 -18.84
CA ALA A 461 10.91 7.17 -19.36
C ALA A 461 10.84 8.54 -20.04
N ALA A 462 9.72 8.85 -20.71
CA ALA A 462 9.48 10.15 -21.35
C ALA A 462 9.40 11.25 -20.29
N ALA A 463 8.68 10.96 -19.20
CA ALA A 463 8.44 11.85 -18.07
C ALA A 463 9.52 11.84 -16.96
N GLU A 464 10.78 11.51 -17.33
CA GLU A 464 11.94 11.46 -16.42
C GLU A 464 11.74 10.63 -15.12
N ASP A 465 10.90 9.60 -15.21
CA ASP A 465 10.39 8.73 -14.15
C ASP A 465 9.55 9.45 -13.09
N GLN A 466 10.13 10.36 -12.31
CA GLN A 466 9.44 11.16 -11.28
C GLN A 466 8.43 10.36 -10.40
N GLY A 467 8.65 9.05 -10.21
CA GLY A 467 7.77 8.15 -9.46
C GLY A 467 6.75 7.34 -10.29
N ARG A 468 6.62 7.59 -11.59
CA ARG A 468 5.71 6.86 -12.51
C ARG A 468 6.07 5.37 -12.63
N SER A 469 7.36 4.98 -12.55
CA SER A 469 7.78 3.57 -12.56
C SER A 469 7.33 2.78 -11.33
N GLN A 470 6.94 3.45 -10.24
CA GLN A 470 6.42 2.81 -9.03
C GLN A 470 5.06 2.15 -9.26
N PHE A 471 4.35 2.48 -10.35
CA PHE A 471 3.10 1.85 -10.75
C PHE A 471 3.32 0.39 -11.20
N THR A 472 3.69 -0.49 -10.28
CA THR A 472 4.07 -1.89 -10.53
C THR A 472 2.88 -2.81 -10.80
N LEU A 473 1.68 -2.43 -10.35
CA LEU A 473 0.43 -3.12 -10.66
C LEU A 473 0.02 -2.91 -12.12
N GLY A 474 0.33 -1.75 -12.71
CA GLY A 474 0.17 -1.51 -14.14
C GLY A 474 1.21 -2.27 -14.97
N GLN A 475 0.80 -2.86 -16.07
CA GLN A 475 1.66 -3.63 -16.98
C GLN A 475 1.36 -3.28 -18.43
N GLY A 476 2.33 -3.53 -19.32
CA GLY A 476 2.16 -3.30 -20.75
C GLY A 476 1.67 -1.88 -21.07
N ASN A 477 0.46 -1.77 -21.62
CA ASN A 477 -0.17 -0.50 -21.95
C ASN A 477 -1.08 -0.03 -20.82
N VAL A 478 -0.99 1.25 -20.44
CA VAL A 478 -1.82 1.85 -19.39
C VAL A 478 -2.59 3.05 -19.93
N ALA A 479 -3.74 3.37 -19.31
CA ALA A 479 -4.46 4.60 -19.59
C ALA A 479 -3.95 5.72 -18.67
N VAL A 480 -3.62 6.87 -19.22
CA VAL A 480 -2.93 7.98 -18.52
C VAL A 480 -3.63 9.30 -18.83
N ALA A 481 -3.89 10.10 -17.80
CA ALA A 481 -4.08 11.54 -17.90
C ALA A 481 -2.95 12.22 -17.13
N ASP A 482 -2.10 12.95 -17.84
CA ASP A 482 -0.85 13.52 -17.30
C ASP A 482 -0.82 15.05 -17.58
N PRO A 483 -1.47 15.86 -16.72
CA PRO A 483 -1.52 17.32 -16.91
C PRO A 483 -0.15 17.99 -16.80
N ASP A 484 0.76 17.42 -15.98
CA ASP A 484 2.15 17.84 -15.81
C ASP A 484 2.90 17.79 -17.16
N GLU A 485 3.03 16.58 -17.72
CA GLU A 485 3.73 16.43 -19.01
C GLU A 485 2.98 17.11 -20.17
N TRP A 486 1.66 17.30 -20.05
CA TRP A 486 0.91 18.06 -21.05
C TRP A 486 1.30 19.54 -21.08
N ASP A 487 1.53 20.20 -19.94
CA ASP A 487 1.80 21.64 -19.89
C ASP A 487 3.20 22.03 -20.44
N ASP A 488 4.13 21.08 -20.46
CA ASP A 488 5.54 21.28 -20.87
C ASP A 488 5.71 21.88 -22.27
N LYS A 489 4.74 21.68 -23.17
CA LYS A 489 4.74 22.30 -24.48
C LYS A 489 3.93 23.59 -24.47
N GLY A 490 4.63 24.71 -24.32
CA GLY A 490 4.06 26.05 -24.51
C GLY A 490 3.28 26.61 -23.31
N ALA A 491 3.34 25.93 -22.16
CA ALA A 491 2.73 26.30 -20.89
C ALA A 491 1.27 26.78 -20.99
N PRO A 492 0.35 25.97 -21.56
CA PRO A 492 -1.09 26.25 -21.65
C PRO A 492 -1.71 26.91 -20.41
N ILE A 493 -1.40 26.41 -19.21
CA ILE A 493 -1.96 26.88 -17.93
C ILE A 493 -1.51 28.30 -17.61
N ALA A 494 -0.23 28.62 -17.84
CA ALA A 494 0.36 29.93 -17.55
C ALA A 494 -0.01 31.01 -18.58
N THR A 495 -0.85 30.70 -19.58
CA THR A 495 -1.21 31.66 -20.63
C THR A 495 -2.11 32.81 -20.13
N THR A 496 -1.93 33.99 -20.73
CA THR A 496 -2.79 35.17 -20.50
C THR A 496 -3.52 35.56 -21.78
N PRO A 497 -4.87 35.68 -21.78
CA PRO A 497 -5.77 35.40 -20.66
C PRO A 497 -5.83 33.91 -20.32
N PHE A 498 -6.08 33.59 -19.05
CA PHE A 498 -6.24 32.21 -18.57
C PHE A 498 -7.33 31.49 -19.36
N ALA A 499 -7.00 30.31 -19.90
CA ALA A 499 -7.86 29.54 -20.78
C ALA A 499 -8.71 28.48 -20.05
N GLY A 500 -8.47 28.27 -18.75
CA GLY A 500 -9.11 27.24 -17.94
C GLY A 500 -8.13 26.18 -17.46
N TYR A 501 -8.59 25.33 -16.56
CA TYR A 501 -7.86 24.16 -16.07
C TYR A 501 -8.03 22.97 -17.03
N TYR A 502 -7.09 22.02 -16.96
CA TYR A 502 -7.11 20.74 -17.63
C TYR A 502 -8.29 19.89 -17.13
N ASN A 503 -9.17 19.48 -18.05
CA ASN A 503 -10.32 18.63 -17.76
C ASN A 503 -10.46 17.54 -18.82
N ALA A 504 -9.90 16.37 -18.51
CA ALA A 504 -9.89 15.20 -19.40
C ALA A 504 -10.90 14.16 -18.95
N ARG A 505 -11.62 13.56 -19.90
CA ARG A 505 -12.57 12.47 -19.63
C ARG A 505 -12.39 11.32 -20.60
N MET A 506 -12.67 10.11 -20.15
CA MET A 506 -12.90 8.97 -21.01
C MET A 506 -14.12 8.19 -20.52
N SER A 507 -14.84 7.54 -21.44
CA SER A 507 -16.04 6.77 -21.14
C SER A 507 -16.02 5.42 -21.81
N THR A 508 -16.51 4.41 -21.09
CA THR A 508 -16.61 3.04 -21.60
C THR A 508 -17.76 2.88 -22.60
N GLY A 509 -17.73 1.78 -23.33
CA GLY A 509 -18.93 1.20 -23.94
C GLY A 509 -19.96 0.76 -22.89
N ALA A 510 -21.12 0.30 -23.34
CA ALA A 510 -22.13 -0.28 -22.45
C ALA A 510 -21.68 -1.66 -21.96
N ILE A 511 -21.61 -1.84 -20.63
CA ILE A 511 -21.24 -3.07 -19.96
C ILE A 511 -22.52 -3.74 -19.46
N SER A 512 -22.76 -4.99 -19.83
CA SER A 512 -23.96 -5.74 -19.45
C SER A 512 -24.02 -5.95 -17.94
N LEU A 513 -25.19 -5.68 -17.34
CA LEU A 513 -25.53 -6.02 -15.95
C LEU A 513 -26.64 -7.07 -15.88
N ALA A 514 -26.87 -7.83 -16.97
CA ALA A 514 -27.92 -8.82 -17.03
C ALA A 514 -27.79 -9.86 -15.89
N GLY A 515 -28.83 -9.97 -15.06
CA GLY A 515 -28.88 -10.90 -13.93
C GLY A 515 -28.17 -10.43 -12.66
N VAL A 516 -27.58 -9.23 -12.66
CA VAL A 516 -26.90 -8.67 -11.48
C VAL A 516 -27.91 -8.08 -10.51
N ALA A 517 -27.79 -8.44 -9.22
CA ALA A 517 -28.65 -7.90 -8.18
C ALA A 517 -28.41 -6.38 -7.97
N ALA A 518 -29.42 -5.67 -7.47
CA ALA A 518 -29.29 -4.25 -7.15
C ALA A 518 -28.16 -4.03 -6.13
N GLY A 519 -27.31 -3.03 -6.37
CA GLY A 519 -26.19 -2.65 -5.52
C GLY A 519 -25.04 -3.66 -5.45
N ALA A 520 -25.08 -4.74 -6.23
CA ALA A 520 -24.05 -5.77 -6.20
C ALA A 520 -22.85 -5.46 -7.10
N ALA A 521 -23.04 -4.72 -8.20
CA ALA A 521 -21.97 -4.47 -9.16
C ALA A 521 -20.86 -3.60 -8.55
N LYS A 522 -19.61 -4.01 -8.74
CA LYS A 522 -18.40 -3.28 -8.33
C LYS A 522 -17.47 -3.09 -9.53
N LEU A 523 -16.61 -2.09 -9.43
CA LEU A 523 -15.46 -1.88 -10.30
C LEU A 523 -14.19 -2.09 -9.47
N THR A 524 -13.20 -2.79 -10.02
CA THR A 524 -11.82 -2.76 -9.53
C THR A 524 -10.86 -2.35 -10.63
N PHE A 525 -9.74 -1.71 -10.27
CA PHE A 525 -8.67 -1.33 -11.19
C PHE A 525 -7.38 -1.04 -10.43
N SER A 526 -6.24 -1.19 -11.11
CA SER A 526 -4.95 -0.68 -10.66
C SER A 526 -4.88 0.83 -10.92
N SER A 527 -4.39 1.59 -9.96
CA SER A 527 -4.32 3.06 -10.00
C SER A 527 -2.92 3.56 -9.64
N SER A 528 -2.50 4.62 -10.31
CA SER A 528 -1.36 5.45 -9.97
C SER A 528 -1.83 6.90 -9.92
N TRP A 529 -1.92 7.45 -8.71
CA TRP A 529 -2.41 8.80 -8.43
C TRP A 529 -1.35 9.58 -7.68
N ARG A 530 -1.09 10.80 -8.12
CA ARG A 530 -0.24 11.74 -7.40
C ARG A 530 -0.94 13.08 -7.31
N ALA A 531 -1.17 13.53 -6.09
CA ALA A 531 -1.91 14.74 -5.79
C ALA A 531 -0.98 15.95 -5.79
N GLU A 532 -1.47 17.05 -6.32
CA GLU A 532 -0.84 18.36 -6.23
C GLU A 532 -1.93 19.43 -6.23
N CYS A 533 -1.81 20.38 -5.33
CA CYS A 533 -2.75 21.47 -5.11
C CYS A 533 -2.08 22.44 -4.12
N CYS A 534 -2.47 23.70 -4.01
CA CYS A 534 -3.37 24.50 -4.82
C CYS A 534 -2.55 25.75 -5.11
N ASP A 535 -1.82 25.73 -6.20
CA ASP A 535 -0.62 26.53 -6.41
C ASP A 535 -0.60 27.24 -7.77
N GLU A 536 -1.56 26.93 -8.64
CA GLU A 536 -1.63 27.40 -10.02
C GLU A 536 -3.00 27.95 -10.48
N GLY A 537 -2.94 28.68 -11.59
CA GLY A 537 -4.07 29.41 -12.17
C GLY A 537 -4.40 30.71 -11.44
N PRO A 538 -5.48 31.40 -11.84
CA PRO A 538 -5.87 32.64 -11.20
C PRO A 538 -6.28 32.38 -9.75
N GLU A 539 -5.51 32.95 -8.82
CA GLU A 539 -5.70 32.81 -7.36
C GLU A 539 -5.22 31.47 -6.76
N ASN A 540 -4.45 30.65 -7.49
CA ASN A 540 -3.89 29.38 -7.01
C ASN A 540 -4.98 28.42 -6.49
N THR A 541 -5.95 28.12 -7.35
CA THR A 541 -7.18 27.39 -7.00
C THR A 541 -7.35 26.07 -7.76
N ASN A 542 -6.32 25.59 -8.46
CA ASN A 542 -6.34 24.24 -9.04
C ASN A 542 -6.56 23.21 -7.92
N ASN A 543 -7.36 22.20 -8.22
CA ASN A 543 -7.61 21.08 -7.32
C ASN A 543 -7.90 19.86 -8.18
N PRO A 544 -6.86 19.19 -8.69
CA PRO A 544 -6.99 17.95 -9.43
C PRO A 544 -8.00 17.02 -8.77
N THR A 545 -9.02 16.68 -9.56
CA THR A 545 -10.16 15.90 -9.10
C THR A 545 -10.27 14.66 -9.97
N ALA A 546 -9.83 13.51 -9.43
CA ALA A 546 -10.10 12.22 -10.05
C ALA A 546 -11.54 11.79 -9.73
N SER A 547 -12.34 11.52 -10.76
CA SER A 547 -13.75 11.16 -10.62
C SER A 547 -14.11 9.94 -11.46
N ILE A 548 -14.99 9.09 -10.92
CA ILE A 548 -15.65 8.02 -11.66
C ILE A 548 -17.16 8.21 -11.54
N GLN A 549 -17.84 8.18 -12.67
CA GLN A 549 -19.30 8.29 -12.75
C GLN A 549 -19.89 7.09 -13.47
N ALA A 550 -21.07 6.62 -13.04
CA ALA A 550 -21.81 5.53 -13.63
C ALA A 550 -23.12 6.01 -14.24
N SER A 551 -23.48 5.51 -15.42
CA SER A 551 -24.77 5.74 -16.08
C SER A 551 -25.45 4.41 -16.36
N TYR A 552 -26.66 4.22 -15.84
CA TYR A 552 -27.45 2.99 -16.02
C TYR A 552 -28.48 3.13 -17.12
N ASP A 553 -28.50 2.19 -18.05
CA ASP A 553 -29.49 2.11 -19.14
C ASP A 553 -29.68 3.43 -19.93
N GLY A 554 -28.60 4.20 -20.08
CA GLY A 554 -28.60 5.50 -20.77
C GLY A 554 -29.15 6.67 -19.95
N GLY A 555 -29.33 6.50 -18.64
CA GLY A 555 -29.70 7.57 -17.71
C GLY A 555 -28.59 8.61 -17.51
N ALA A 556 -28.81 9.53 -16.57
CA ALA A 556 -27.79 10.51 -16.20
C ALA A 556 -26.60 9.81 -15.51
N PHE A 557 -25.40 10.34 -15.75
CA PHE A 557 -24.22 9.93 -14.99
C PHE A 557 -24.37 10.38 -13.54
N VAL A 558 -24.14 9.45 -12.61
CA VAL A 558 -24.05 9.69 -11.17
C VAL A 558 -22.62 9.42 -10.72
N GLU A 559 -22.08 10.27 -9.85
CA GLU A 559 -20.75 10.07 -9.30
C GLU A 559 -20.72 8.90 -8.32
N VAL A 560 -19.74 8.01 -8.47
CA VAL A 560 -19.54 6.81 -7.64
C VAL A 560 -18.17 6.80 -6.96
N MET A 561 -17.25 7.65 -7.40
CA MET A 561 -15.95 7.89 -6.77
C MET A 561 -15.53 9.34 -7.01
N ARG A 562 -14.95 9.97 -5.99
CA ARG A 562 -14.28 11.26 -6.09
C ARG A 562 -13.06 11.28 -5.18
N TRP A 563 -11.95 11.74 -5.73
CA TRP A 563 -10.74 12.12 -5.03
C TRP A 563 -10.37 13.54 -5.40
N GLU A 564 -9.89 14.31 -4.44
CA GLU A 564 -9.40 15.68 -4.60
C GLU A 564 -7.98 15.77 -4.02
N SER A 565 -7.18 16.71 -4.53
CA SER A 565 -5.80 16.93 -4.08
C SER A 565 -5.69 17.89 -2.90
N ASP A 566 -6.72 18.71 -2.65
CA ASP A 566 -6.78 19.62 -1.50
C ASP A 566 -6.86 18.84 -0.18
N GLU A 567 -5.84 18.97 0.68
CA GLU A 567 -5.74 18.31 1.99
C GLU A 567 -6.87 18.68 2.95
N ASP A 568 -7.46 19.87 2.77
CA ASP A 568 -8.61 20.33 3.57
C ASP A 568 -9.94 19.75 3.06
N SER A 569 -9.94 19.06 1.92
CA SER A 569 -11.14 18.45 1.34
C SER A 569 -11.57 17.19 2.09
N ALA A 570 -12.89 17.01 2.23
CA ALA A 570 -13.48 15.75 2.69
C ALA A 570 -13.25 14.58 1.71
N PHE A 571 -12.84 14.88 0.48
CA PHE A 571 -12.48 13.92 -0.56
C PHE A 571 -10.97 13.85 -0.79
N TYR A 572 -10.15 14.43 0.10
CA TYR A 572 -8.71 14.37 -0.04
C TYR A 572 -8.22 12.94 -0.15
N LYS A 573 -7.40 12.70 -1.18
CA LYS A 573 -6.70 11.43 -1.38
C LYS A 573 -5.20 11.69 -1.44
N PRO A 574 -4.43 11.23 -0.43
CA PRO A 574 -2.97 11.26 -0.47
C PRO A 574 -2.42 10.50 -1.68
N ASP A 575 -1.20 10.87 -2.06
CA ASP A 575 -0.39 10.21 -3.08
C ASP A 575 -0.39 8.70 -2.91
N ALA A 576 -0.63 8.00 -4.01
CA ALA A 576 -0.50 6.56 -4.11
C ALA A 576 -0.13 6.20 -5.55
N THR A 577 1.16 6.08 -5.81
CA THR A 577 1.70 5.76 -7.13
C THR A 577 1.42 4.31 -7.56
N ASN A 578 0.90 3.47 -6.65
CA ASN A 578 0.59 2.07 -6.91
C ASN A 578 -0.43 1.50 -5.91
N GLU A 579 -1.70 1.41 -6.31
CA GLU A 579 -2.75 0.81 -5.49
C GLU A 579 -3.79 0.07 -6.34
N THR A 580 -4.53 -0.85 -5.71
CA THR A 580 -5.73 -1.44 -6.31
C THR A 580 -6.96 -0.79 -5.67
N VAL A 581 -7.86 -0.27 -6.50
CA VAL A 581 -9.02 0.51 -6.07
C VAL A 581 -10.28 -0.29 -6.32
N VAL A 582 -11.18 -0.34 -5.32
CA VAL A 582 -12.50 -0.96 -5.46
C VAL A 582 -13.60 0.09 -5.27
N VAL A 583 -14.46 0.24 -6.27
CA VAL A 583 -15.56 1.20 -6.28
C VAL A 583 -16.90 0.45 -6.31
N ASN A 584 -17.80 0.80 -5.40
CA ASN A 584 -19.17 0.31 -5.46
C ASN A 584 -19.95 1.10 -6.52
N LEU A 585 -20.51 0.40 -7.51
CA LEU A 585 -21.24 1.07 -8.57
C LEU A 585 -22.66 1.47 -8.12
N ASN A 586 -23.26 0.77 -7.15
CA ASN A 586 -24.63 1.04 -6.69
C ASN A 586 -25.70 0.92 -7.79
N ASN A 587 -25.61 -0.12 -8.63
CA ASN A 587 -26.54 -0.33 -9.73
C ASN A 587 -28.00 -0.46 -9.24
N PRO A 588 -28.98 0.20 -9.88
CA PRO A 588 -30.38 0.11 -9.48
C PRO A 588 -30.98 -1.28 -9.80
N ILE A 589 -32.13 -1.57 -9.20
CA ILE A 589 -32.85 -2.82 -9.46
C ILE A 589 -33.22 -2.96 -10.94
N GLY A 590 -32.87 -4.10 -11.52
CA GLY A 590 -33.19 -4.42 -12.92
C GLY A 590 -32.38 -3.66 -13.96
N ALA A 591 -31.28 -2.98 -13.57
CA ALA A 591 -30.38 -2.33 -14.51
C ALA A 591 -29.87 -3.32 -15.57
N GLY A 592 -30.03 -2.99 -16.85
CA GLY A 592 -29.60 -3.84 -17.96
C GLY A 592 -28.13 -3.66 -18.32
N ASN A 593 -27.61 -2.43 -18.20
CA ASN A 593 -26.21 -2.11 -18.47
C ASN A 593 -25.73 -0.87 -17.69
N VAL A 594 -24.41 -0.73 -17.59
CA VAL A 594 -23.72 0.45 -17.05
C VAL A 594 -22.70 0.99 -18.05
N LYS A 595 -22.54 2.31 -18.10
CA LYS A 595 -21.37 2.98 -18.69
C LYS A 595 -20.61 3.69 -17.58
N LEU A 596 -19.28 3.60 -17.60
CA LEU A 596 -18.42 4.30 -16.66
C LEU A 596 -17.74 5.47 -17.37
N LYS A 597 -17.55 6.56 -16.64
CA LYS A 597 -16.82 7.74 -17.09
C LYS A 597 -15.75 8.06 -16.06
N PHE A 598 -14.50 8.05 -16.50
CA PHE A 598 -13.33 8.45 -15.73
C PHE A 598 -13.01 9.89 -16.10
N GLY A 599 -12.64 10.72 -15.12
CA GLY A 599 -12.23 12.09 -15.39
C GLY A 599 -11.16 12.57 -14.43
N LEU A 600 -10.15 13.25 -14.98
CA LEU A 600 -9.20 14.08 -14.24
C LEU A 600 -9.56 15.54 -14.51
N LEU A 601 -10.09 16.22 -13.51
CA LEU A 601 -10.72 17.53 -13.64
C LEU A 601 -9.99 18.58 -12.81
N ASN A 602 -10.14 19.85 -13.18
CA ASN A 602 -9.58 21.00 -12.44
C ASN A 602 -8.06 20.92 -12.17
N ALA A 603 -7.32 20.20 -13.01
CA ALA A 603 -5.87 20.11 -12.92
C ALA A 603 -5.20 21.28 -13.67
N ALA A 604 -4.02 21.66 -13.23
CA ALA A 604 -3.13 22.61 -13.85
C ALA A 604 -1.89 21.86 -14.38
N ASN A 605 -0.68 22.36 -14.18
CA ASN A 605 0.56 21.61 -14.33
C ASN A 605 0.78 20.72 -13.09
N ASP A 606 -0.15 19.79 -12.89
CA ASP A 606 -0.22 18.90 -11.71
C ASP A 606 0.05 17.46 -12.14
N TRP A 607 0.85 16.71 -11.37
CA TRP A 607 1.33 15.33 -11.66
C TRP A 607 0.47 14.46 -12.62
N TRP A 608 -0.25 13.43 -12.14
CA TRP A 608 -0.97 12.51 -13.04
C TRP A 608 -2.05 11.67 -12.34
N TRP A 609 -2.92 11.09 -13.17
CA TRP A 609 -3.69 9.89 -12.84
C TRP A 609 -3.59 8.85 -13.96
N ALA A 610 -3.10 7.66 -13.64
CA ALA A 610 -3.04 6.52 -14.55
C ALA A 610 -3.79 5.32 -13.97
N ILE A 611 -4.40 4.52 -14.85
CA ILE A 611 -5.16 3.32 -14.48
C ILE A 611 -4.88 2.14 -15.42
N ASP A 612 -5.06 0.93 -14.89
CA ASP A 612 -4.91 -0.35 -15.60
C ASP A 612 -5.75 -1.46 -14.94
N ASN A 613 -5.83 -2.64 -15.56
CA ASN A 613 -6.50 -3.84 -15.04
C ASN A 613 -7.95 -3.61 -14.57
N LEU A 614 -8.74 -2.90 -15.37
CA LEU A 614 -10.13 -2.59 -15.05
C LEU A 614 -10.97 -3.86 -15.12
N GLU A 615 -11.79 -4.07 -14.10
CA GLU A 615 -12.77 -5.16 -14.06
C GLU A 615 -14.07 -4.67 -13.42
N VAL A 616 -15.20 -4.87 -14.12
CA VAL A 616 -16.53 -4.73 -13.53
C VAL A 616 -17.04 -6.12 -13.19
N PHE A 617 -17.47 -6.35 -11.95
CA PHE A 617 -17.83 -7.68 -11.46
C PHE A 617 -19.03 -7.68 -10.50
N THR A 618 -19.57 -8.88 -10.23
CA THR A 618 -20.44 -9.13 -9.06
C THR A 618 -19.71 -9.98 -8.01
N PRO A 619 -19.79 -9.62 -6.72
CA PRO A 619 -19.13 -10.36 -5.64
C PRO A 619 -19.59 -11.82 -5.52
N THR A 620 -18.73 -12.63 -4.91
CA THR A 620 -19.02 -14.01 -4.50
C THR A 620 -20.21 -14.05 -3.53
N VAL A 621 -21.04 -15.09 -3.66
CA VAL A 621 -22.24 -15.29 -2.83
C VAL A 621 -22.04 -16.48 -1.91
N LEU A 622 -22.36 -16.32 -0.62
CA LEU A 622 -22.60 -17.40 0.30
C LEU A 622 -24.10 -17.73 0.32
N GLU A 623 -24.49 -18.85 -0.28
CA GLU A 623 -25.84 -19.37 -0.18
C GLU A 623 -25.98 -20.25 1.06
N VAL A 624 -27.04 -20.01 1.83
CA VAL A 624 -27.31 -20.69 3.10
C VAL A 624 -28.70 -21.33 3.03
N ASP A 625 -28.73 -22.66 3.04
CA ASP A 625 -29.97 -23.41 3.19
C ASP A 625 -30.34 -23.45 4.69
N THR A 626 -31.40 -22.73 5.05
CA THR A 626 -31.83 -22.60 6.45
C THR A 626 -32.52 -23.86 6.99
N GLN A 627 -32.84 -24.85 6.15
CA GLN A 627 -33.42 -26.12 6.58
C GLN A 627 -32.35 -27.16 6.91
N THR A 628 -31.39 -27.30 5.98
CA THR A 628 -30.35 -28.33 6.09
C THR A 628 -29.12 -27.83 6.85
N GLY A 629 -28.90 -26.52 6.87
CA GLY A 629 -27.69 -25.90 7.40
C GLY A 629 -26.53 -25.89 6.40
N LEU A 630 -26.76 -26.37 5.18
CA LEU A 630 -25.75 -26.41 4.12
C LEU A 630 -25.39 -24.99 3.68
N MET A 631 -24.09 -24.72 3.60
CA MET A 631 -23.55 -23.48 3.07
C MET A 631 -22.77 -23.75 1.78
N THR A 632 -22.98 -22.92 0.77
CA THR A 632 -22.34 -23.04 -0.56
C THR A 632 -21.79 -21.70 -0.99
N ILE A 633 -20.52 -21.67 -1.38
CA ILE A 633 -19.90 -20.49 -2.00
C ILE A 633 -20.14 -20.57 -3.51
N VAL A 634 -20.71 -19.52 -4.08
CA VAL A 634 -21.04 -19.37 -5.50
C VAL A 634 -20.20 -18.23 -6.09
N GLY A 635 -19.43 -18.55 -7.13
CA GLY A 635 -18.56 -17.63 -7.86
C GLY A 635 -17.26 -17.28 -7.13
N GLY A 636 -16.34 -18.23 -7.03
CA GLY A 636 -14.98 -17.95 -6.58
C GLY A 636 -13.94 -18.49 -7.56
N ASN A 637 -13.44 -17.73 -8.54
CA ASN A 637 -12.00 -17.73 -8.94
C ASN A 637 -11.11 -17.35 -7.78
N ASP A 638 -9.87 -17.79 -7.89
CA ASP A 638 -8.70 -17.06 -7.42
C ASP A 638 -8.85 -16.78 -5.94
N LEU A 639 -9.67 -17.58 -5.26
CA LEU A 639 -10.11 -17.38 -3.91
C LEU A 639 -8.95 -17.85 -3.07
N THR A 640 -8.37 -16.92 -2.32
CA THR A 640 -7.24 -17.21 -1.43
C THR A 640 -7.70 -17.33 0.01
N GLY A 641 -8.92 -16.91 0.33
CA GLY A 641 -9.43 -16.91 1.69
C GLY A 641 -10.90 -16.56 1.75
N TYR A 642 -11.57 -17.02 2.80
CA TYR A 642 -12.91 -16.53 3.12
C TYR A 642 -13.16 -16.51 4.62
N GLU A 643 -14.08 -15.66 5.03
CA GLU A 643 -14.50 -15.50 6.41
C GLU A 643 -16.02 -15.31 6.49
N ILE A 644 -16.63 -15.99 7.46
CA ILE A 644 -18.04 -15.91 7.78
C ILE A 644 -18.18 -15.55 9.25
N LYS A 645 -18.85 -14.43 9.56
CA LYS A 645 -19.12 -14.03 10.96
C LYS A 645 -20.62 -14.09 11.27
N SER A 646 -20.95 -14.35 12.54
CA SER A 646 -22.31 -14.27 13.09
C SER A 646 -22.27 -13.64 14.48
N PRO A 647 -22.78 -12.41 14.66
CA PRO A 647 -22.89 -11.78 15.96
C PRO A 647 -23.63 -12.63 17.01
N SER A 648 -24.70 -13.31 16.59
CA SER A 648 -25.60 -14.11 17.44
C SER A 648 -25.08 -15.52 17.70
N GLY A 649 -24.08 -15.99 16.96
CA GLY A 649 -23.52 -17.33 17.13
C GLY A 649 -24.21 -18.42 16.28
N SER A 650 -24.69 -18.06 15.09
CA SER A 650 -25.45 -18.92 14.18
C SER A 650 -24.60 -19.90 13.35
N LEU A 651 -23.33 -20.12 13.70
CA LEU A 651 -22.45 -21.04 12.96
C LEU A 651 -22.34 -22.39 13.66
N ASN A 652 -22.43 -23.46 12.88
CA ASN A 652 -22.22 -24.84 13.29
C ASN A 652 -20.81 -25.29 12.89
N THR A 653 -19.85 -25.09 13.80
CA THR A 653 -18.44 -25.41 13.56
C THR A 653 -18.20 -26.87 13.20
N ALA A 654 -18.88 -27.81 13.88
CA ALA A 654 -18.67 -29.24 13.62
C ALA A 654 -19.16 -29.66 12.23
N GLY A 655 -20.32 -29.14 11.80
CA GLY A 655 -20.85 -29.43 10.46
C GLY A 655 -20.06 -28.75 9.33
N TRP A 656 -19.44 -27.61 9.62
CA TRP A 656 -18.53 -26.93 8.69
C TRP A 656 -17.20 -27.67 8.54
N LEU A 657 -16.51 -28.00 9.64
CA LEU A 657 -15.23 -28.74 9.61
C LEU A 657 -15.31 -30.08 8.88
N ALA A 658 -16.49 -30.72 8.87
CA ALA A 658 -16.68 -31.99 8.17
C ALA A 658 -16.75 -31.88 6.63
N GLY A 659 -16.84 -30.67 6.08
CA GLY A 659 -17.05 -30.47 4.65
C GLY A 659 -16.59 -29.12 4.11
N ASN A 660 -15.72 -28.40 4.82
CA ASN A 660 -15.07 -27.18 4.36
C ASN A 660 -14.02 -27.51 3.27
N PHE A 661 -13.27 -26.52 2.78
CA PHE A 661 -12.33 -26.74 1.67
C PHE A 661 -11.07 -27.52 2.10
N ASP A 662 -10.62 -27.31 3.33
CA ASP A 662 -9.54 -28.02 4.02
C ASP A 662 -9.86 -29.52 4.10
N ALA A 663 -11.03 -29.89 4.66
CA ALA A 663 -11.48 -31.29 4.71
C ALA A 663 -11.67 -31.94 3.32
N GLN A 664 -11.91 -31.12 2.29
CA GLN A 664 -12.02 -31.58 0.90
C GLN A 664 -10.67 -31.66 0.19
N ASN A 665 -9.57 -31.23 0.81
CA ASN A 665 -8.26 -31.06 0.20
C ASN A 665 -8.37 -30.30 -1.14
N LEU A 666 -9.19 -29.24 -1.15
CA LEU A 666 -9.43 -28.48 -2.37
C LEU A 666 -8.13 -27.79 -2.82
N GLY A 667 -7.87 -27.77 -4.13
CA GLY A 667 -6.71 -27.09 -4.70
C GLY A 667 -5.43 -27.91 -4.79
N THR A 668 -5.34 -29.08 -4.14
CA THR A 668 -4.17 -29.97 -4.29
C THR A 668 -4.31 -30.96 -5.44
N THR A 669 -3.17 -31.37 -5.99
CA THR A 669 -3.07 -32.50 -6.95
C THR A 669 -2.67 -33.82 -6.27
N VAL A 670 -2.26 -33.76 -5.00
CA VAL A 670 -1.90 -34.93 -4.19
C VAL A 670 -3.20 -35.63 -3.75
N ARG A 671 -3.24 -36.95 -3.89
CA ARG A 671 -4.40 -37.74 -3.48
C ARG A 671 -4.18 -38.31 -2.09
N THR A 672 -5.03 -37.92 -1.14
CA THR A 672 -4.97 -38.32 0.27
C THR A 672 -6.32 -38.87 0.75
N ARG A 673 -7.09 -39.54 -0.09
CA ARG A 673 -8.37 -40.15 0.30
C ARG A 673 -8.22 -41.24 1.36
N GLY A 674 -7.03 -41.82 1.47
CA GLY A 674 -6.67 -42.74 2.56
C GLY A 674 -6.30 -42.06 3.88
N ASP A 675 -6.25 -40.73 3.96
CA ASP A 675 -5.99 -40.00 5.21
C ASP A 675 -7.26 -40.04 6.06
N PHE A 676 -7.31 -40.99 6.98
CA PHE A 676 -8.48 -41.24 7.82
C PHE A 676 -8.41 -40.48 9.14
N ASN A 677 -7.21 -40.07 9.57
CA ASN A 677 -7.04 -39.31 10.80
C ASN A 677 -7.06 -37.79 10.57
N GLY A 678 -7.05 -37.34 9.31
CA GLY A 678 -7.14 -35.94 8.90
C GLY A 678 -5.86 -35.16 9.17
N ASP A 679 -4.69 -35.82 9.18
CA ASP A 679 -3.39 -35.17 9.42
C ASP A 679 -2.65 -34.75 8.14
N SER A 680 -3.35 -34.78 7.01
CA SER A 680 -2.85 -34.49 5.66
C SER A 680 -1.81 -35.49 5.14
N SER A 681 -1.62 -36.64 5.81
CA SER A 681 -0.67 -37.67 5.42
C SER A 681 -1.26 -39.09 5.49
N VAL A 682 -1.17 -39.82 4.38
CA VAL A 682 -1.59 -41.24 4.34
C VAL A 682 -0.46 -42.12 4.87
N THR A 683 -0.51 -42.49 6.15
CA THR A 683 0.50 -43.26 6.85
C THR A 683 -0.08 -44.46 7.58
N SER A 684 0.73 -45.14 8.40
CA SER A 684 0.23 -46.21 9.28
C SER A 684 -0.70 -45.70 10.39
N ALA A 685 -0.72 -44.38 10.63
CA ALA A 685 -1.57 -43.76 11.65
C ALA A 685 -3.06 -43.75 11.28
N ASP A 686 -3.40 -43.94 9.99
CA ASP A 686 -4.78 -44.03 9.50
C ASP A 686 -5.44 -45.38 9.73
N LEU A 687 -4.64 -46.46 9.71
CA LEU A 687 -5.15 -47.83 9.85
C LEU A 687 -5.98 -48.07 11.13
N PRO A 688 -5.62 -47.53 12.30
CA PRO A 688 -6.46 -47.59 13.49
C PRO A 688 -7.87 -47.02 13.26
N VAL A 689 -8.00 -45.90 12.54
CA VAL A 689 -9.29 -45.27 12.24
C VAL A 689 -10.12 -46.18 11.34
N TRP A 690 -9.54 -46.60 10.20
CA TRP A 690 -10.19 -47.55 9.29
C TRP A 690 -10.63 -48.84 10.00
N ASN A 691 -9.75 -49.42 10.82
CA ASN A 691 -10.04 -50.68 11.52
C ASN A 691 -11.15 -50.53 12.57
N SER A 692 -11.29 -49.36 13.17
CA SER A 692 -12.39 -49.06 14.09
C SER A 692 -13.73 -48.86 13.37
N ALA A 693 -13.70 -48.38 12.13
CA ALA A 693 -14.87 -48.08 11.30
C ALA A 693 -15.32 -49.24 10.40
N TYR A 694 -14.45 -50.23 10.16
CA TYR A 694 -14.72 -51.36 9.26
C TYR A 694 -16.03 -52.08 9.57
N GLY A 695 -17.00 -51.98 8.65
CA GLY A 695 -18.34 -52.56 8.81
C GLY A 695 -19.21 -51.92 9.90
N VAL A 696 -18.80 -50.77 10.45
CA VAL A 696 -19.48 -50.05 11.54
C VAL A 696 -19.99 -48.68 11.08
N GLY A 697 -19.16 -47.90 10.36
CA GLY A 697 -19.45 -46.53 9.98
C GLY A 697 -18.59 -46.02 8.82
N PRO A 698 -18.76 -44.77 8.38
CA PRO A 698 -18.07 -44.19 7.22
C PRO A 698 -16.73 -43.51 7.56
N GLU A 699 -16.23 -43.60 8.80
CA GLU A 699 -15.04 -42.86 9.24
C GLU A 699 -13.74 -43.30 8.54
N GLY A 700 -13.76 -44.43 7.81
CA GLY A 700 -12.67 -44.86 6.93
C GLY A 700 -13.10 -45.02 5.47
N ASP A 701 -14.16 -44.33 5.03
CA ASP A 701 -14.69 -44.40 3.65
C ASP A 701 -13.89 -43.49 2.69
N ALA A 702 -12.87 -44.07 2.05
CA ALA A 702 -12.01 -43.38 1.10
C ALA A 702 -12.63 -43.21 -0.30
N ASN A 703 -13.69 -43.96 -0.60
CA ASN A 703 -14.31 -43.99 -1.92
C ASN A 703 -15.65 -43.23 -1.98
N SER A 704 -16.15 -42.79 -0.83
CA SER A 704 -17.39 -42.05 -0.62
C SER A 704 -18.65 -42.83 -0.98
N ASP A 705 -18.68 -44.15 -0.75
CA ASP A 705 -19.88 -44.99 -0.94
C ASP A 705 -20.74 -45.16 0.33
N GLY A 706 -20.33 -44.55 1.44
CA GLY A 706 -20.98 -44.56 2.73
C GLY A 706 -20.60 -45.76 3.61
N GLN A 707 -19.61 -46.57 3.23
CA GLN A 707 -19.14 -47.71 3.99
C GLN A 707 -17.62 -47.69 4.14
N THR A 708 -17.13 -48.18 5.29
CA THR A 708 -15.71 -48.52 5.45
C THR A 708 -15.52 -50.01 5.20
N ASP A 709 -14.91 -50.36 4.06
CA ASP A 709 -14.63 -51.75 3.69
C ASP A 709 -13.27 -51.94 3.00
N GLY A 710 -13.07 -53.12 2.39
CA GLY A 710 -11.81 -53.48 1.74
C GLY A 710 -11.47 -52.63 0.51
N ALA A 711 -12.44 -51.96 -0.11
CA ALA A 711 -12.22 -51.02 -1.20
C ALA A 711 -11.49 -49.76 -0.70
N ASP A 712 -11.81 -49.29 0.51
CA ASP A 712 -11.18 -48.12 1.11
C ASP A 712 -9.77 -48.42 1.57
N LEU A 713 -9.57 -49.61 2.14
CA LEU A 713 -8.23 -50.10 2.49
C LEU A 713 -7.32 -50.17 1.25
N LEU A 714 -7.88 -50.52 0.08
CA LEU A 714 -7.14 -50.55 -1.18
C LEU A 714 -6.77 -49.14 -1.66
N ILE A 715 -7.59 -48.12 -1.36
CA ILE A 715 -7.25 -46.72 -1.65
C ILE A 715 -6.12 -46.26 -0.71
N TRP A 716 -6.24 -46.51 0.60
CA TRP A 716 -5.17 -46.26 1.56
C TRP A 716 -3.84 -46.91 1.12
N GLN A 717 -3.87 -48.18 0.69
CA GLN A 717 -2.66 -48.87 0.21
C GLN A 717 -2.01 -48.21 -1.02
N ARG A 718 -2.82 -47.65 -1.92
CA ARG A 718 -2.33 -46.99 -3.14
C ARG A 718 -1.79 -45.59 -2.89
N GLU A 719 -2.30 -44.94 -1.86
CA GLU A 719 -1.97 -43.56 -1.51
C GLU A 719 -0.99 -43.50 -0.33
N PHE A 720 -0.61 -44.64 0.26
CA PHE A 720 0.35 -44.74 1.35
C PHE A 720 1.67 -44.01 1.04
N GLY A 721 2.02 -43.06 1.90
CA GLY A 721 3.17 -42.17 1.75
C GLY A 721 2.89 -40.85 1.02
N ASN A 722 1.66 -40.63 0.55
CA ASN A 722 1.24 -39.31 0.07
C ASN A 722 1.03 -38.38 1.27
N THR A 723 1.61 -37.18 1.18
CA THR A 723 1.46 -36.10 2.16
C THR A 723 1.17 -34.81 1.39
N ILE A 724 0.20 -34.04 1.86
CA ILE A 724 -0.01 -32.66 1.41
C ILE A 724 0.89 -31.78 2.26
N GLU A 725 1.81 -31.06 1.62
CA GLU A 725 2.71 -30.15 2.34
C GLU A 725 1.93 -28.91 2.81
N PRO A 726 2.34 -28.27 3.93
CA PRO A 726 1.72 -27.03 4.41
C PRO A 726 1.59 -25.99 3.31
N GLY A 727 0.37 -25.44 3.19
CA GLY A 727 -0.01 -24.46 2.19
C GLY A 727 -0.34 -24.98 0.79
N GLU A 728 -0.18 -26.28 0.48
CA GLU A 728 -0.60 -26.87 -0.80
C GLU A 728 -2.12 -27.15 -0.90
N SER A 729 -2.86 -26.86 0.17
CA SER A 729 -4.32 -26.84 0.20
C SER A 729 -4.84 -25.72 1.10
N TRP A 730 -6.16 -25.61 1.22
CA TRP A 730 -6.84 -24.70 2.14
C TRP A 730 -6.56 -25.09 3.59
N GLU A 731 -6.29 -24.11 4.46
CA GLU A 731 -6.12 -24.32 5.90
C GLU A 731 -7.22 -23.62 6.69
N THR A 732 -7.77 -24.31 7.68
CA THR A 732 -8.65 -23.73 8.70
C THR A 732 -7.88 -22.75 9.59
N VAL A 733 -8.33 -21.49 9.65
CA VAL A 733 -7.70 -20.43 10.48
C VAL A 733 -8.57 -20.08 11.69
N PHE A 734 -9.84 -19.72 11.44
CA PHE A 734 -10.79 -19.36 12.50
C PHE A 734 -11.90 -20.42 12.56
N SER A 735 -12.20 -20.90 13.77
CA SER A 735 -13.31 -21.83 13.97
C SER A 735 -14.04 -21.57 15.30
N GLY A 736 -15.33 -21.29 15.18
CA GLY A 736 -16.20 -21.01 16.32
C GLY A 736 -17.63 -20.78 15.88
N ASN A 737 -18.55 -20.62 16.84
CA ASN A 737 -19.95 -20.37 16.53
C ASN A 737 -20.22 -18.94 16.01
N LYS A 738 -19.24 -18.04 16.15
CA LYS A 738 -19.32 -16.63 15.71
C LYS A 738 -18.43 -16.29 14.53
N GLN A 739 -17.47 -17.14 14.20
CA GLN A 739 -16.52 -16.89 13.12
C GLN A 739 -16.00 -18.22 12.56
N LEU A 740 -15.97 -18.32 11.24
CA LEU A 740 -15.35 -19.40 10.48
C LEU A 740 -14.47 -18.76 9.41
N ALA A 741 -13.28 -19.29 9.17
CA ALA A 741 -12.45 -18.87 8.05
C ALA A 741 -11.47 -19.94 7.60
N GLU A 742 -11.26 -20.02 6.30
CA GLU A 742 -10.17 -20.77 5.68
C GLU A 742 -9.32 -19.86 4.81
N PHE A 743 -8.07 -20.26 4.59
CA PHE A 743 -7.13 -19.57 3.72
C PHE A 743 -6.27 -20.55 2.93
N PHE A 744 -6.01 -20.27 1.67
CA PHE A 744 -5.11 -21.02 0.82
C PHE A 744 -3.75 -20.31 0.76
N LEU A 745 -2.75 -20.87 1.45
CA LEU A 745 -1.46 -20.19 1.63
C LEU A 745 -0.63 -20.07 0.34
N LYS A 746 -0.59 -21.12 -0.50
CA LYS A 746 0.29 -21.20 -1.70
C LYS A 746 -0.46 -21.15 -3.03
N GLY A 747 -1.74 -20.83 -3.00
CA GLY A 747 -2.53 -20.87 -4.21
C GLY A 747 -3.86 -20.20 -4.05
N ASP A 748 -4.72 -20.55 -4.98
CA ASP A 748 -6.04 -20.02 -5.09
C ASP A 748 -6.96 -21.12 -5.63
N SER A 749 -8.27 -20.91 -5.60
CA SER A 749 -9.21 -21.87 -6.15
C SER A 749 -10.28 -21.20 -6.97
N SER A 750 -10.52 -21.78 -8.15
CA SER A 750 -11.54 -21.33 -9.09
C SER A 750 -12.67 -22.34 -9.30
N PHE A 751 -13.90 -21.92 -9.01
CA PHE A 751 -15.11 -22.72 -9.14
C PHE A 751 -16.38 -21.87 -9.28
N ALA A 752 -17.35 -22.39 -10.04
CA ALA A 752 -18.67 -21.76 -10.18
C ALA A 752 -19.51 -21.87 -8.90
N SER A 753 -19.47 -23.04 -8.23
CA SER A 753 -20.20 -23.29 -6.99
C SER A 753 -19.54 -24.45 -6.23
N LYS A 754 -19.36 -24.30 -4.92
CA LYS A 754 -18.72 -25.31 -4.08
C LYS A 754 -19.28 -25.28 -2.65
N SER A 755 -19.68 -26.45 -2.15
CA SER A 755 -20.15 -26.62 -0.76
C SER A 755 -18.99 -26.46 0.22
N ILE A 756 -19.28 -25.84 1.37
CA ILE A 756 -18.39 -25.74 2.54
C ILE A 756 -18.98 -26.45 3.78
N GLY A 757 -19.89 -27.40 3.56
CA GLY A 757 -20.45 -28.24 4.62
C GLY A 757 -21.68 -27.65 5.34
N LEU A 758 -22.10 -28.31 6.42
CA LEU A 758 -23.30 -28.00 7.19
C LEU A 758 -23.02 -26.95 8.27
N GLY A 759 -22.48 -25.80 7.87
CA GLY A 759 -21.96 -24.80 8.78
C GLY A 759 -22.97 -23.80 9.35
N TYR A 760 -24.25 -23.88 9.02
CA TYR A 760 -25.29 -23.00 9.57
C TYR A 760 -26.11 -23.67 10.67
N ASN A 761 -26.33 -22.95 11.79
CA ASN A 761 -27.14 -23.41 12.90
C ASN A 761 -28.63 -23.11 12.65
N THR A 762 -29.32 -24.10 12.09
CA THR A 762 -30.76 -24.04 11.75
C THR A 762 -31.69 -23.97 12.96
N THR A 763 -31.18 -24.23 14.18
CA THR A 763 -31.99 -24.12 15.41
C THR A 763 -32.02 -22.69 15.94
N LEU A 764 -30.92 -21.94 15.79
CA LEU A 764 -30.87 -20.53 16.19
C LEU A 764 -31.43 -19.62 15.09
N ASP A 765 -31.06 -19.87 13.83
CA ASP A 765 -31.63 -19.23 12.63
C ASP A 765 -31.70 -17.68 12.71
N ALA A 766 -30.65 -17.00 13.18
CA ALA A 766 -30.70 -15.55 13.45
C ALA A 766 -30.59 -14.65 12.19
N HIS A 767 -30.29 -15.24 11.02
CA HIS A 767 -30.14 -14.56 9.72
C HIS A 767 -29.19 -13.34 9.75
N ASP A 768 -28.08 -13.47 10.48
CA ASP A 768 -27.15 -12.38 10.79
C ASP A 768 -25.72 -12.62 10.27
N LEU A 769 -25.56 -13.47 9.26
CA LEU A 769 -24.24 -13.77 8.73
C LEU A 769 -23.70 -12.61 7.90
N SER A 770 -22.40 -12.35 8.03
CA SER A 770 -21.61 -11.57 7.08
C SER A 770 -20.58 -12.47 6.41
N PHE A 771 -20.27 -12.20 5.14
CA PHE A 771 -19.33 -12.98 4.34
C PHE A 771 -18.32 -12.05 3.67
N SER A 772 -17.04 -12.33 3.88
CA SER A 772 -15.90 -11.66 3.26
C SER A 772 -14.98 -12.72 2.65
N TYR A 773 -14.19 -12.32 1.66
CA TYR A 773 -13.26 -13.20 0.99
C TYR A 773 -12.08 -12.45 0.41
N THR A 774 -11.01 -13.18 0.09
CA THR A 774 -9.82 -12.63 -0.53
C THR A 774 -9.53 -13.28 -1.87
N SER A 775 -8.97 -12.49 -2.79
CA SER A 775 -8.53 -12.96 -4.10
C SER A 775 -7.01 -13.01 -4.24
N ALA A 776 -6.51 -13.65 -5.30
CA ALA A 776 -5.07 -13.82 -5.57
C ALA A 776 -4.33 -12.50 -5.82
N ASP A 777 -5.04 -11.46 -6.24
CA ASP A 777 -4.58 -10.07 -6.34
C ASP A 777 -4.41 -9.38 -4.97
N GLY A 778 -4.70 -10.09 -3.86
CA GLY A 778 -4.56 -9.60 -2.49
C GLY A 778 -5.72 -8.73 -2.01
N LEU A 779 -6.79 -8.57 -2.79
CA LEU A 779 -7.96 -7.81 -2.38
C LEU A 779 -8.80 -8.57 -1.37
N GLN A 780 -9.28 -7.87 -0.34
CA GLN A 780 -10.37 -8.33 0.54
C GLN A 780 -11.69 -7.70 0.08
N LEU A 781 -12.66 -8.54 -0.22
CA LEU A 781 -13.96 -8.15 -0.75
C LEU A 781 -15.08 -8.60 0.18
N THR A 782 -16.12 -7.79 0.29
CA THR A 782 -17.38 -8.20 0.93
C THR A 782 -18.23 -8.96 -0.08
N GLY A 783 -18.56 -10.20 0.24
CA GLY A 783 -19.49 -11.01 -0.53
C GLY A 783 -20.94 -10.78 -0.14
N ILE A 784 -21.83 -11.56 -0.73
CA ILE A 784 -23.28 -11.49 -0.48
C ILE A 784 -23.71 -12.72 0.31
N VAL A 785 -24.47 -12.55 1.38
CA VAL A 785 -25.15 -13.68 2.04
C VAL A 785 -26.57 -13.80 1.52
N ARG A 786 -26.93 -15.00 1.03
CA ARG A 786 -28.27 -15.31 0.53
C ARG A 786 -28.85 -16.50 1.29
N TYR A 787 -29.86 -16.22 2.11
CA TYR A 787 -30.67 -17.27 2.73
C TYR A 787 -31.68 -17.82 1.72
N LEU A 788 -31.60 -19.12 1.46
CA LEU A 788 -32.53 -19.80 0.56
C LEU A 788 -33.82 -20.14 1.33
N PRO A 789 -34.99 -19.66 0.87
CA PRO A 789 -36.23 -19.83 1.61
C PRO A 789 -36.74 -21.27 1.60
N THR A 790 -37.53 -21.60 2.61
CA THR A 790 -38.48 -22.73 2.58
C THR A 790 -39.36 -22.61 1.33
N PRO A 791 -39.47 -23.64 0.46
CA PRO A 791 -40.64 -23.71 -0.41
C PRO A 791 -41.87 -23.66 0.50
N PRO A 792 -42.87 -22.78 0.27
CA PRO A 792 -44.04 -22.75 1.11
C PRO A 792 -44.67 -24.15 1.11
N ALA A 793 -44.96 -24.68 2.31
CA ALA A 793 -45.70 -25.92 2.45
C ALA A 793 -46.98 -25.78 1.62
N VAL A 794 -47.04 -26.51 0.50
CA VAL A 794 -48.24 -26.58 -0.31
C VAL A 794 -49.27 -27.27 0.56
N SER A 795 -50.19 -26.48 1.13
CA SER A 795 -51.38 -27.02 1.78
C SER A 795 -52.07 -27.92 0.77
N ALA A 796 -52.24 -29.20 1.11
CA ALA A 796 -52.88 -30.22 0.30
C ALA A 796 -54.40 -29.97 0.15
N SER A 797 -54.79 -28.81 -0.38
CA SER A 797 -56.19 -28.46 -0.62
C SER A 797 -56.48 -27.88 -2.01
N ASN A 798 -55.49 -27.72 -2.89
CA ASN A 798 -55.74 -27.39 -4.30
C ASN A 798 -54.85 -28.21 -5.24
N MET A 799 -55.08 -29.53 -5.30
CA MET A 799 -54.67 -30.32 -6.46
C MET A 799 -55.67 -30.06 -7.59
N VAL A 800 -55.32 -29.16 -8.51
CA VAL A 800 -55.81 -29.26 -9.89
C VAL A 800 -54.97 -30.35 -10.54
N PRO A 801 -55.56 -31.45 -11.06
CA PRO A 801 -54.77 -32.48 -11.69
C PRO A 801 -54.24 -31.98 -13.04
N GLU A 802 -52.92 -31.91 -13.18
CA GLU A 802 -52.27 -31.81 -14.49
C GLU A 802 -52.55 -33.08 -15.33
N PRO A 803 -52.66 -32.95 -16.65
CA PRO A 803 -53.00 -34.06 -17.53
C PRO A 803 -51.84 -35.06 -17.60
N ALA A 804 -52.16 -36.33 -17.39
CA ALA A 804 -51.23 -37.44 -17.54
C ALA A 804 -50.54 -37.43 -18.91
N LEU A 805 -49.22 -37.48 -18.90
CA LEU A 805 -48.38 -37.84 -20.04
C LEU A 805 -48.76 -39.24 -20.54
N LEU A 806 -49.40 -39.30 -21.70
CA LEU A 806 -49.48 -40.51 -22.54
C LEU A 806 -48.20 -40.62 -23.39
N PRO A 807 -47.64 -41.84 -23.58
CA PRO A 807 -46.38 -42.02 -24.26
C PRO A 807 -46.54 -41.85 -25.78
N MET A 808 -45.64 -41.08 -26.39
CA MET A 808 -45.47 -41.03 -27.84
C MET A 808 -45.15 -42.44 -28.36
N SER A 809 -46.08 -43.01 -29.12
CA SER A 809 -45.85 -44.15 -29.99
C SER A 809 -46.33 -43.83 -31.40
N LEU A 810 -45.51 -44.24 -32.36
CA LEU A 810 -45.62 -44.16 -33.82
C LEU A 810 -47.06 -44.08 -34.38
N ALA A 811 -47.30 -43.11 -35.27
CA ALA A 811 -47.66 -43.36 -36.67
C ALA A 811 -48.13 -42.05 -37.34
N ALA A 812 -47.23 -41.42 -38.10
CA ALA A 812 -47.66 -40.62 -39.23
C ALA A 812 -48.19 -41.58 -40.30
N VAL A 813 -49.43 -41.37 -40.74
CA VAL A 813 -49.96 -41.55 -42.11
C VAL A 813 -51.49 -41.75 -42.05
N CYS A 814 -52.20 -41.02 -42.92
CA CYS A 814 -53.62 -41.10 -43.27
C CYS A 814 -54.65 -40.36 -42.39
N GLY A 815 -54.75 -39.05 -42.61
CA GLY A 815 -55.91 -38.23 -42.27
C GLY A 815 -56.36 -37.36 -43.45
N LEU A 816 -56.75 -37.96 -44.57
CA LEU A 816 -57.47 -37.25 -45.62
C LEU A 816 -58.99 -37.44 -45.44
N ALA A 817 -59.63 -36.32 -45.10
CA ALA A 817 -60.97 -35.92 -45.49
C ALA A 817 -62.18 -36.78 -45.07
N ARG A 818 -63.03 -36.20 -44.21
CA ARG A 818 -64.50 -36.33 -44.34
C ARG A 818 -65.22 -35.12 -43.72
N ARG A 819 -65.32 -34.04 -44.50
CA ARG A 819 -66.44 -33.09 -44.41
C ARG A 819 -66.98 -32.88 -45.82
N ARG A 820 -68.14 -33.47 -46.10
CA ARG A 820 -69.22 -32.99 -46.98
C ARG A 820 -70.33 -34.04 -46.92
N GLN A 821 -71.40 -33.75 -46.20
CA GLN A 821 -72.59 -33.12 -46.78
C GLN A 821 -72.98 -33.74 -48.12
N GLN A 822 -73.96 -34.63 -47.97
CA GLN A 822 -75.00 -35.05 -48.88
C GLN A 822 -75.25 -34.19 -50.15
N VAL A 823 -75.44 -34.93 -51.24
CA VAL A 823 -76.19 -34.65 -52.49
C VAL A 823 -75.40 -34.21 -53.75
N SER A 824 -74.99 -35.24 -54.51
CA SER A 824 -75.38 -35.56 -55.90
C SER A 824 -75.24 -34.53 -57.04
N CYS A 825 -74.33 -34.79 -58.00
CA CYS A 825 -74.66 -34.81 -59.44
C CYS A 825 -73.53 -35.41 -60.33
N ARG A 826 -73.91 -36.33 -61.24
CA ARG A 826 -73.36 -36.70 -62.59
C ARG A 826 -71.84 -36.97 -62.76
N ARG A 827 -71.40 -38.21 -63.07
CA ARG A 827 -71.33 -38.99 -64.35
C ARG A 827 -70.09 -38.70 -65.25
N LEU A 828 -69.27 -39.76 -65.43
CA LEU A 828 -68.44 -40.17 -66.60
C LEU A 828 -67.30 -39.22 -67.03
N VAL A 829 -66.04 -39.62 -67.26
CA VAL A 829 -65.42 -40.88 -67.76
C VAL A 829 -64.14 -41.15 -66.99
#